data_AF-A0A7R5KEP7-F1
#
_entry.id   AF-A0A7R5KEP7-F1
#
_cell.length_a   1.000
_cell.length_b   1.000
_cell.length_c   1.000
_cell.angle_alpha   90.00
_cell.angle_beta   90.00
_cell.angle_gamma   90.00
#
_symmetry.space_group_name_H-M   'P 1'
#
loop_
_entity.id
_entity.type
_entity.pdbx_description
1 polymer ?
#
loop_
_entity_poly.entity_id
_entity_poly.type
_entity_poly.pdbx_seq_one_letter_code
_entity_poly.pdbx_strand_id
1 'polypeptide(L)'
;MLSSPETEVLTKACDALYKFASKGDENKVTLLGLGALEHLYKLISHEDPIVRRNAIMVFGIMASNHNVKKLLRELDVTNPLISQLAPEEDVVIHEFATLCLAHMAVECTTKVKIFEQGGLEPLIRLLGSPDPDVQKNSLECIYLLVQDFQNRAAVSELNVIPPLLELLESEYPVIQLLALQTLEVITKDRETRIILGEKNGLDCLLKILETNELSDLHIKTLAVLGNCLEDVHTLQLIQQTGGLKKLLSLLGVSTVPDIQKNAAKAITKAACDSEIRKILNEEEVEKCLLNLLKTGHDEVKVAASQAISAMCKNVESKCALGLQGIPQLVQLLSSDNEEVKEAAVTALASLTEASHSNASAVAEAEGIEPLVNTLSAQRDGAIANAVTALTNLALQESSRVSIQSHGIMSALVEPLHSTNSQVQSKAAFAVAAFGCDAVARTELRNAGGLGPLVELLHSKNEEVRRNACWAVTVCASDEPTAVELCRLGALDILEEINLSIKRKNKFSEAALEKLLDNNLSQKYSRLGYLSSSNIITDGFYDCGQIKPGAKFLSLEELSMQELTDRRAIIFINAKPQEDLAVEKAQDSPPPISKIGSKEKARKGKGKTEEEKAKEVTDITSQDQEEINLENSLWLPPSDIILMDYINDASKTILPLTTTREQVVALAQFVADRMGGSIERDKLHDFSWELHISEIEFELKCNIVPIGKIKKGTFYHRALLFKVIADRIGIGCSLVRGKYNRAWNEVKLVDDFPKGIAGLLLPPQEYIVDLMFEPGFLIRQGSAKADQYKRI
;
A
#
# COMPACT_ATOMS: atom_id res chain seq x y z
N MET A 1 -53.36 -50.37 1.94
CA MET A 1 -54.02 -49.74 3.12
C MET A 1 -54.17 -48.23 2.95
N LEU A 2 -53.13 -47.49 2.52
CA LEU A 2 -53.19 -46.03 2.32
C LEU A 2 -54.12 -45.54 1.19
N SER A 3 -54.71 -46.45 0.39
CA SER A 3 -55.72 -46.13 -0.63
C SER A 3 -57.11 -46.65 -0.26
N SER A 4 -57.32 -47.04 1.00
CA SER A 4 -58.62 -47.49 1.47
C SER A 4 -59.62 -46.34 1.45
N PRO A 5 -60.89 -46.57 1.06
CA PRO A 5 -61.96 -45.58 1.24
C PRO A 5 -62.41 -45.46 2.70
N GLU A 6 -62.05 -46.41 3.56
CA GLU A 6 -62.44 -46.43 4.97
C GLU A 6 -61.48 -45.58 5.83
N THR A 7 -62.01 -44.52 6.42
CA THR A 7 -61.29 -43.60 7.32
C THR A 7 -60.56 -44.34 8.44
N GLU A 8 -61.21 -45.32 9.09
CA GLU A 8 -60.61 -46.07 10.20
C GLU A 8 -59.35 -46.86 9.76
N VAL A 9 -59.37 -47.41 8.54
CA VAL A 9 -58.23 -48.12 7.95
C VAL A 9 -57.10 -47.13 7.64
N LEU A 10 -57.41 -45.96 7.08
CA LEU A 10 -56.43 -44.91 6.81
C LEU A 10 -55.77 -44.41 8.10
N THR A 11 -56.56 -44.10 9.13
CA THR A 11 -56.08 -43.66 10.44
C THR A 11 -55.11 -44.67 11.06
N LYS A 12 -55.49 -45.95 11.11
CA LYS A 12 -54.65 -47.04 11.66
C LYS A 12 -53.40 -47.27 10.81
N ALA A 13 -53.50 -47.15 9.49
CA ALA A 13 -52.35 -47.29 8.59
C ALA A 13 -51.34 -46.17 8.82
N CYS A 14 -51.77 -44.90 8.84
CA CYS A 14 -50.89 -43.76 9.06
C CYS A 14 -50.25 -43.79 10.46
N ASP A 15 -51.00 -44.18 11.50
CA ASP A 15 -50.45 -44.34 12.86
C ASP A 15 -49.36 -45.44 12.92
N ALA A 16 -49.59 -46.58 12.25
CA ALA A 16 -48.59 -47.64 12.17
C ALA A 16 -47.32 -47.19 11.43
N LEU A 17 -47.48 -46.42 10.34
CA LEU A 17 -46.36 -45.84 9.59
C LEU A 17 -45.58 -44.83 10.42
N TYR A 18 -46.28 -43.97 11.16
CA TYR A 18 -45.65 -42.99 12.06
C TYR A 18 -44.78 -43.71 13.10
N LYS A 19 -45.34 -44.72 13.79
CA LYS A 19 -44.62 -45.55 14.77
C LYS A 19 -43.46 -46.33 14.17
N PHE A 20 -43.53 -46.68 12.88
CA PHE A 20 -42.45 -47.37 12.18
C PHE A 20 -41.33 -46.39 11.81
N ALA A 21 -41.68 -45.24 11.23
CA ALA A 21 -40.75 -44.19 10.82
C ALA A 21 -39.98 -43.58 12.01
N SER A 22 -40.63 -43.46 13.17
CA SER A 22 -40.02 -42.89 14.38
C SER A 22 -38.93 -43.77 15.01
N LYS A 23 -38.83 -45.05 14.65
CA LYS A 23 -37.85 -46.00 15.21
C LYS A 23 -36.44 -45.90 14.60
N GLY A 24 -36.24 -45.16 13.51
CA GLY A 24 -34.92 -44.94 12.94
C GLY A 24 -34.90 -44.63 11.45
N ASP A 25 -33.75 -44.20 10.96
CA ASP A 25 -33.57 -43.75 9.57
C ASP A 25 -33.68 -44.89 8.54
N GLU A 26 -33.28 -46.11 8.88
CA GLU A 26 -33.45 -47.29 8.01
C GLU A 26 -34.93 -47.53 7.67
N ASN A 27 -35.81 -47.31 8.64
CA ASN A 27 -37.25 -47.43 8.44
C ASN A 27 -37.77 -46.33 7.51
N LYS A 28 -37.27 -45.10 7.65
CA LYS A 28 -37.62 -43.98 6.75
C LYS A 28 -37.20 -44.29 5.31
N VAL A 29 -35.99 -44.81 5.11
CA VAL A 29 -35.50 -45.22 3.78
C VAL A 29 -36.33 -46.39 3.23
N THR A 30 -36.73 -47.34 4.07
CA THR A 30 -37.60 -48.45 3.67
C THR A 30 -38.97 -47.94 3.20
N LEU A 31 -39.60 -47.05 3.95
CA LEU A 31 -40.89 -46.45 3.57
C LEU A 31 -40.79 -45.62 2.27
N LEU A 32 -39.67 -44.92 2.09
CA LEU A 32 -39.36 -44.23 0.83
C LEU A 32 -39.27 -45.22 -0.34
N GLY A 33 -38.53 -46.33 -0.20
CA GLY A 33 -38.40 -47.35 -1.24
C GLY A 33 -39.69 -48.09 -1.57
N LEU A 34 -40.66 -48.10 -0.64
CA LEU A 34 -41.99 -48.69 -0.83
C LEU A 34 -43.01 -47.72 -1.46
N GLY A 35 -42.63 -46.48 -1.75
CA GLY A 35 -43.54 -45.47 -2.34
C GLY A 35 -44.66 -45.02 -1.40
N ALA A 36 -44.40 -45.02 -0.09
CA ALA A 36 -45.42 -44.66 0.91
C ALA A 36 -45.78 -43.16 0.87
N LEU A 37 -44.82 -42.29 0.53
CA LEU A 37 -44.97 -40.83 0.59
C LEU A 37 -45.91 -40.30 -0.49
N GLU A 38 -45.92 -40.90 -1.67
CA GLU A 38 -46.79 -40.56 -2.80
C GLU A 38 -48.27 -40.86 -2.48
N HIS A 39 -48.51 -41.90 -1.67
CA HIS A 39 -49.83 -42.24 -1.19
C HIS A 39 -50.26 -41.33 -0.04
N LEU A 40 -49.34 -41.06 0.90
CA LEU A 40 -49.58 -40.15 2.03
C LEU A 40 -49.85 -38.71 1.56
N TYR A 41 -49.24 -38.28 0.45
CA TYR A 41 -49.44 -36.95 -0.11
C TYR A 41 -50.92 -36.64 -0.36
N LYS A 42 -51.68 -37.61 -0.87
CA LYS A 42 -53.12 -37.49 -1.12
C LYS A 42 -53.94 -37.35 0.16
N LEU A 43 -53.38 -37.77 1.29
CA LEU A 43 -54.05 -37.76 2.60
C LEU A 43 -53.79 -36.48 3.40
N ILE A 44 -52.83 -35.63 2.99
CA ILE A 44 -52.54 -34.34 3.65
C ILE A 44 -53.75 -33.42 3.61
N SER A 45 -54.55 -33.46 2.54
CA SER A 45 -55.75 -32.64 2.35
C SER A 45 -57.05 -33.45 2.45
N HIS A 46 -57.03 -34.56 3.18
CA HIS A 46 -58.20 -35.41 3.37
C HIS A 46 -59.32 -34.69 4.16
N GLU A 47 -60.59 -34.99 3.91
CA GLU A 47 -61.72 -34.33 4.59
C GLU A 47 -61.73 -34.62 6.10
N ASP A 48 -61.40 -35.85 6.47
CA ASP A 48 -61.29 -36.27 7.87
C ASP A 48 -60.03 -35.68 8.56
N PRO A 49 -60.18 -34.93 9.66
CA PRO A 49 -59.07 -34.26 10.35
C PRO A 49 -58.09 -35.23 11.01
N ILE A 50 -58.55 -36.42 11.44
CA ILE A 50 -57.69 -37.42 12.09
C ILE A 50 -56.79 -38.07 11.03
N VAL A 51 -57.32 -38.32 9.83
CA VAL A 51 -56.53 -38.82 8.69
C VAL A 51 -55.48 -37.79 8.26
N ARG A 52 -55.86 -36.51 8.14
CA ARG A 52 -54.89 -35.43 7.84
C ARG A 52 -53.78 -35.38 8.88
N ARG A 53 -54.15 -35.31 10.16
CA ARG A 53 -53.21 -35.31 11.29
C ARG A 53 -52.22 -36.47 11.19
N ASN A 54 -52.69 -37.70 11.07
CA ASN A 54 -51.80 -38.86 11.05
C ASN A 54 -50.90 -38.87 9.80
N ALA A 55 -51.39 -38.40 8.65
CA ALA A 55 -50.57 -38.28 7.45
C ALA A 55 -49.44 -37.25 7.64
N ILE A 56 -49.76 -36.08 8.19
CA ILE A 56 -48.79 -34.98 8.44
C ILE A 56 -47.74 -35.40 9.47
N MET A 57 -48.13 -36.13 10.52
CA MET A 57 -47.20 -36.72 11.49
C MET A 57 -46.13 -37.59 10.82
N VAL A 58 -46.52 -38.41 9.84
CA VAL A 58 -45.56 -39.23 9.08
C VAL A 58 -44.63 -38.33 8.26
N PHE A 59 -45.15 -37.31 7.56
CA PHE A 59 -44.32 -36.36 6.81
C PHE A 59 -43.29 -35.65 7.67
N GLY A 60 -43.69 -35.11 8.82
CA GLY A 60 -42.80 -34.38 9.73
C GLY A 60 -41.59 -35.20 10.18
N ILE A 61 -41.81 -36.44 10.62
CA ILE A 61 -40.73 -37.36 11.05
C ILE A 61 -39.87 -37.79 9.86
N MET A 62 -40.49 -38.10 8.72
CA MET A 62 -39.79 -38.57 7.53
C MET A 62 -38.88 -37.49 6.94
N ALA A 63 -39.27 -36.20 7.02
CA ALA A 63 -38.54 -35.06 6.47
C ALA A 63 -37.14 -34.84 7.06
N SER A 64 -36.84 -35.41 8.22
CA SER A 64 -35.47 -35.39 8.78
C SER A 64 -34.45 -36.13 7.90
N ASN A 65 -34.88 -37.08 7.06
CA ASN A 65 -34.00 -37.83 6.16
C ASN A 65 -33.72 -37.09 4.84
N HIS A 66 -32.45 -37.04 4.43
CA HIS A 66 -32.03 -36.34 3.20
C HIS A 66 -32.73 -36.83 1.92
N ASN A 67 -32.85 -38.15 1.71
CA ASN A 67 -33.45 -38.70 0.49
C ASN A 67 -34.96 -38.45 0.45
N VAL A 68 -35.61 -38.46 1.61
CA VAL A 68 -37.02 -38.07 1.73
C VAL A 68 -37.22 -36.62 1.32
N LYS A 69 -36.40 -35.68 1.82
CA LYS A 69 -36.52 -34.25 1.47
C LYS A 69 -36.51 -34.01 -0.03
N LYS A 70 -35.70 -34.77 -0.79
CA LYS A 70 -35.68 -34.69 -2.25
C LYS A 70 -37.04 -35.04 -2.85
N LEU A 71 -37.61 -36.18 -2.47
CA LEU A 71 -38.93 -36.61 -2.96
C LEU A 71 -40.04 -35.63 -2.53
N LEU A 72 -40.01 -35.11 -1.29
CA LEU A 72 -41.00 -34.13 -0.83
C LEU A 72 -41.02 -32.87 -1.70
N ARG A 73 -39.85 -32.41 -2.17
CA ARG A 73 -39.76 -31.28 -3.10
C ARG A 73 -40.32 -31.61 -4.49
N GLU A 74 -40.12 -32.84 -4.96
CA GLU A 74 -40.66 -33.33 -6.24
C GLU A 74 -42.20 -33.46 -6.19
N LEU A 75 -42.74 -33.85 -5.04
CA LEU A 75 -44.19 -33.94 -4.78
C LEU A 75 -44.86 -32.60 -4.50
N ASP A 76 -44.09 -31.50 -4.44
CA ASP A 76 -44.57 -30.13 -4.16
C ASP A 76 -45.40 -30.00 -2.87
N VAL A 77 -45.00 -30.71 -1.82
CA VAL A 77 -45.76 -30.77 -0.55
C VAL A 77 -45.78 -29.45 0.22
N THR A 78 -44.95 -28.47 -0.15
CA THR A 78 -44.79 -27.21 0.57
C THR A 78 -46.11 -26.43 0.69
N ASN A 79 -46.85 -26.25 -0.41
CA ASN A 79 -48.10 -25.49 -0.40
C ASN A 79 -49.21 -26.19 0.42
N PRO A 80 -49.45 -27.51 0.26
CA PRO A 80 -50.32 -28.25 1.17
C PRO A 80 -49.91 -28.11 2.65
N LEU A 81 -48.61 -28.16 2.99
CA LEU A 81 -48.19 -28.01 4.38
C LEU A 81 -48.45 -26.60 4.93
N ILE A 82 -48.29 -25.56 4.12
CA ILE A 82 -48.61 -24.17 4.51
C ILE A 82 -50.12 -24.02 4.77
N SER A 83 -50.98 -24.64 3.96
CA SER A 83 -52.43 -24.58 4.19
C SER A 83 -52.86 -25.25 5.49
N GLN A 84 -52.10 -26.26 5.95
CA GLN A 84 -52.32 -26.92 7.24
C GLN A 84 -51.85 -26.09 8.45
N LEU A 85 -51.22 -24.93 8.23
CA LEU A 85 -50.88 -23.99 9.30
C LEU A 85 -52.05 -23.06 9.66
N ALA A 86 -53.24 -23.27 9.10
CA ALA A 86 -54.44 -22.48 9.38
C ALA A 86 -54.85 -22.53 10.87
N PRO A 87 -55.41 -21.45 11.44
CA PRO A 87 -55.63 -21.33 12.88
C PRO A 87 -56.68 -22.31 13.42
N GLU A 88 -57.58 -22.82 12.58
CA GLU A 88 -58.59 -23.82 12.90
C GLU A 88 -58.07 -25.26 12.97
N GLU A 89 -56.85 -25.54 12.50
CA GLU A 89 -56.26 -26.89 12.53
C GLU A 89 -55.73 -27.27 13.93
N ASP A 90 -55.59 -28.57 14.16
CA ASP A 90 -55.14 -29.14 15.44
C ASP A 90 -53.67 -28.77 15.74
N VAL A 91 -53.32 -28.58 17.02
CA VAL A 91 -51.94 -28.25 17.43
C VAL A 91 -50.94 -29.30 16.94
N VAL A 92 -51.33 -30.58 16.90
CA VAL A 92 -50.45 -31.65 16.40
C VAL A 92 -50.24 -31.53 14.88
N ILE A 93 -51.23 -31.02 14.14
CA ILE A 93 -51.04 -30.70 12.72
C ILE A 93 -50.01 -29.59 12.58
N HIS A 94 -50.12 -28.51 13.38
CA HIS A 94 -49.16 -27.42 13.38
C HIS A 94 -47.74 -27.90 13.72
N GLU A 95 -47.60 -28.76 14.74
CA GLU A 95 -46.31 -29.27 15.21
C GLU A 95 -45.55 -29.99 14.08
N PHE A 96 -46.21 -30.97 13.45
CA PHE A 96 -45.57 -31.80 12.44
C PHE A 96 -45.50 -31.13 11.06
N ALA A 97 -46.43 -30.23 10.72
CA ALA A 97 -46.35 -29.44 9.51
C ALA A 97 -45.16 -28.46 9.57
N THR A 98 -45.01 -27.74 10.68
CA THR A 98 -43.87 -26.82 10.88
C THR A 98 -42.54 -27.57 10.99
N LEU A 99 -42.51 -28.74 11.65
CA LEU A 99 -41.33 -29.62 11.65
C LEU A 99 -40.90 -30.03 10.24
N CYS A 100 -41.87 -30.42 9.40
CA CYS A 100 -41.61 -30.80 8.02
C CYS A 100 -41.04 -29.61 7.23
N LEU A 101 -41.67 -28.43 7.37
CA LEU A 101 -41.24 -27.21 6.70
C LEU A 101 -39.82 -26.78 7.14
N ALA A 102 -39.51 -26.82 8.43
CA ALA A 102 -38.18 -26.49 8.97
C ALA A 102 -37.09 -27.41 8.38
N HIS A 103 -37.31 -28.73 8.37
CA HIS A 103 -36.38 -29.68 7.76
C HIS A 103 -36.16 -29.43 6.26
N MET A 104 -37.22 -29.04 5.54
CA MET A 104 -37.14 -28.74 4.11
C MET A 104 -36.54 -27.35 3.83
N ALA A 105 -36.67 -26.38 4.73
CA ALA A 105 -36.20 -25.00 4.58
C ALA A 105 -34.66 -24.85 4.62
N VAL A 106 -33.93 -25.93 4.92
CA VAL A 106 -32.47 -25.99 4.72
C VAL A 106 -32.10 -25.77 3.24
N GLU A 107 -33.02 -26.07 2.32
CA GLU A 107 -32.80 -26.06 0.88
C GLU A 107 -33.35 -24.78 0.25
N CYS A 108 -32.52 -24.07 -0.53
CA CYS A 108 -32.87 -22.77 -1.11
C CYS A 108 -34.18 -22.80 -1.93
N THR A 109 -34.42 -23.88 -2.70
CA THR A 109 -35.65 -24.05 -3.48
C THR A 109 -36.90 -24.07 -2.61
N THR A 110 -36.81 -24.65 -1.41
CA THR A 110 -37.94 -24.69 -0.48
C THR A 110 -38.19 -23.30 0.10
N LYS A 111 -37.14 -22.58 0.47
CA LYS A 111 -37.26 -21.23 1.04
C LYS A 111 -38.01 -20.29 0.11
N VAL A 112 -37.66 -20.31 -1.18
CA VAL A 112 -38.35 -19.54 -2.22
C VAL A 112 -39.82 -19.92 -2.30
N LYS A 113 -40.14 -21.23 -2.32
CA LYS A 113 -41.54 -21.69 -2.35
C LYS A 113 -42.32 -21.26 -1.10
N ILE A 114 -41.74 -21.37 0.08
CA ILE A 114 -42.41 -20.94 1.33
C ILE A 114 -42.72 -19.44 1.26
N PHE A 115 -41.77 -18.64 0.78
CA PHE A 115 -41.94 -17.21 0.62
C PHE A 115 -43.04 -16.85 -0.40
N GLU A 116 -42.98 -17.40 -1.62
CA GLU A 116 -43.93 -17.12 -2.69
C GLU A 116 -45.38 -17.52 -2.34
N GLN A 117 -45.55 -18.53 -1.50
CA GLN A 117 -46.86 -19.01 -1.04
C GLN A 117 -47.34 -18.30 0.25
N GLY A 118 -46.66 -17.25 0.71
CA GLY A 118 -47.07 -16.49 1.90
C GLY A 118 -46.91 -17.24 3.21
N GLY A 119 -46.02 -18.24 3.28
CA GLY A 119 -45.85 -19.09 4.47
C GLY A 119 -45.28 -18.39 5.70
N LEU A 120 -44.68 -17.20 5.57
CA LEU A 120 -44.12 -16.44 6.70
C LEU A 120 -45.20 -15.99 7.70
N GLU A 121 -46.35 -15.50 7.24
CA GLU A 121 -47.40 -14.99 8.12
C GLU A 121 -47.99 -16.09 9.04
N PRO A 122 -48.37 -17.28 8.53
CA PRO A 122 -48.77 -18.40 9.39
C PRO A 122 -47.69 -18.84 10.38
N LEU A 123 -46.42 -18.89 9.94
CA LEU A 123 -45.30 -19.26 10.82
C LEU A 123 -45.10 -18.26 11.97
N ILE A 124 -45.19 -16.95 11.67
CA ILE A 124 -45.07 -15.90 12.70
C ILE A 124 -46.22 -15.99 13.69
N ARG A 125 -47.45 -16.23 13.23
CA ARG A 125 -48.59 -16.41 14.14
C ARG A 125 -48.39 -17.59 15.09
N LEU A 126 -47.84 -18.71 14.60
CA LEU A 126 -47.61 -19.91 15.40
C LEU A 126 -46.52 -19.75 16.47
N LEU A 127 -45.76 -18.65 16.47
CA LEU A 127 -44.89 -18.30 17.59
C LEU A 127 -45.67 -18.06 18.91
N GLY A 128 -46.94 -17.65 18.81
CA GLY A 128 -47.85 -17.51 19.96
C GLY A 128 -48.57 -18.81 20.34
N SER A 129 -48.18 -19.96 19.79
CA SER A 129 -48.77 -21.25 20.14
C SER A 129 -48.53 -21.59 21.62
N PRO A 130 -49.49 -22.20 22.34
CA PRO A 130 -49.26 -22.72 23.68
C PRO A 130 -48.35 -23.96 23.69
N ASP A 131 -48.11 -24.57 22.53
CA ASP A 131 -47.29 -25.76 22.39
C ASP A 131 -45.81 -25.41 22.08
N PRO A 132 -44.84 -25.80 22.94
CA PRO A 132 -43.43 -25.46 22.76
C PRO A 132 -42.78 -26.05 21.51
N ASP A 133 -43.22 -27.23 21.06
CA ASP A 133 -42.68 -27.87 19.86
C ASP A 133 -43.14 -27.13 18.60
N VAL A 134 -44.41 -26.67 18.57
CA VAL A 134 -44.92 -25.76 17.52
C VAL A 134 -44.12 -24.45 17.51
N GLN A 135 -43.89 -23.83 18.67
CA GLN A 135 -43.12 -22.59 18.76
C GLN A 135 -41.69 -22.78 18.23
N LYS A 136 -41.00 -23.82 18.73
CA LYS A 136 -39.62 -24.14 18.35
C LYS A 136 -39.50 -24.42 16.85
N ASN A 137 -40.36 -25.27 16.29
CA ASN A 137 -40.32 -25.64 14.87
C ASN A 137 -40.66 -24.46 13.95
N SER A 138 -41.65 -23.65 14.33
CA SER A 138 -42.01 -22.42 13.59
C SER A 138 -40.85 -21.44 13.58
N LEU A 139 -40.23 -21.23 14.73
CA LEU A 139 -39.09 -20.34 14.89
C LEU A 139 -37.84 -20.84 14.14
N GLU A 140 -37.59 -22.15 14.12
CA GLU A 140 -36.50 -22.76 13.37
C GLU A 140 -36.69 -22.57 11.86
N CYS A 141 -37.92 -22.74 11.38
CA CYS A 141 -38.27 -22.46 9.99
C CYS A 141 -38.04 -20.99 9.64
N ILE A 142 -38.52 -20.05 10.47
CA ILE A 142 -38.31 -18.61 10.27
C ILE A 142 -36.81 -18.29 10.26
N TYR A 143 -36.04 -18.80 11.22
CA TYR A 143 -34.58 -18.61 11.31
C TYR A 143 -33.86 -19.02 10.02
N LEU A 144 -34.25 -20.15 9.42
CA LEU A 144 -33.69 -20.63 8.16
C LEU A 144 -34.10 -19.74 6.96
N LEU A 145 -35.33 -19.26 6.93
CA LEU A 145 -35.86 -18.38 5.89
C LEU A 145 -35.16 -17.02 5.90
N VAL A 146 -35.01 -16.40 7.07
CA VAL A 146 -34.39 -15.07 7.24
C VAL A 146 -32.88 -15.05 6.97
N GLN A 147 -32.24 -16.20 6.68
CA GLN A 147 -30.90 -16.18 6.11
C GLN A 147 -30.87 -15.50 4.73
N ASP A 148 -31.98 -15.57 4.00
CA ASP A 148 -32.12 -14.99 2.67
C ASP A 148 -32.66 -13.55 2.76
N PHE A 149 -32.07 -12.63 1.99
CA PHE A 149 -32.38 -11.20 2.05
C PHE A 149 -33.87 -10.86 1.82
N GLN A 150 -34.55 -11.54 0.88
CA GLN A 150 -35.97 -11.29 0.59
C GLN A 150 -36.88 -11.63 1.76
N ASN A 151 -36.63 -12.76 2.43
CA ASN A 151 -37.38 -13.17 3.61
C ASN A 151 -37.15 -12.20 4.77
N ARG A 152 -35.92 -11.67 4.94
CA ARG A 152 -35.64 -10.69 6.01
C ARG A 152 -36.47 -9.42 5.87
N ALA A 153 -36.57 -8.87 4.67
CA ALA A 153 -37.38 -7.68 4.43
C ALA A 153 -38.87 -7.94 4.77
N ALA A 154 -39.40 -9.09 4.34
CA ALA A 154 -40.80 -9.42 4.57
C ALA A 154 -41.15 -9.67 6.05
N VAL A 155 -40.27 -10.31 6.83
CA VAL A 155 -40.58 -10.54 8.26
C VAL A 155 -40.66 -9.23 9.05
N SER A 156 -39.97 -8.18 8.62
CA SER A 156 -40.04 -6.86 9.24
C SER A 156 -41.40 -6.19 9.01
N GLU A 157 -42.00 -6.38 7.83
CA GLU A 157 -43.36 -5.90 7.52
C GLU A 157 -44.45 -6.71 8.28
N LEU A 158 -44.17 -7.97 8.61
CA LEU A 158 -45.09 -8.88 9.29
C LEU A 158 -45.07 -8.78 10.83
N ASN A 159 -44.47 -7.74 11.40
CA ASN A 159 -44.43 -7.48 12.85
C ASN A 159 -43.92 -8.68 13.67
N VAL A 160 -42.83 -9.32 13.22
CA VAL A 160 -42.23 -10.49 13.88
C VAL A 160 -41.60 -10.19 15.25
N ILE A 161 -41.28 -8.91 15.52
CA ILE A 161 -40.50 -8.52 16.70
C ILE A 161 -41.20 -8.79 18.03
N PRO A 162 -42.45 -8.36 18.28
CA PRO A 162 -43.10 -8.63 19.56
C PRO A 162 -43.22 -10.13 19.91
N PRO A 163 -43.61 -11.03 18.97
CA PRO A 163 -43.57 -12.46 19.21
C PRO A 163 -42.16 -12.97 19.59
N LEU A 164 -41.11 -12.51 18.91
CA LEU A 164 -39.74 -12.92 19.24
C LEU A 164 -39.32 -12.46 20.64
N LEU A 165 -39.74 -11.27 21.08
CA LEU A 165 -39.45 -10.76 22.42
C LEU A 165 -40.18 -11.56 23.50
N GLU A 166 -41.41 -11.99 23.26
CA GLU A 166 -42.17 -12.85 24.18
C GLU A 166 -41.48 -14.22 24.35
N LEU A 167 -40.95 -14.80 23.28
CA LEU A 167 -40.21 -16.07 23.32
C LEU A 167 -38.89 -16.00 24.11
N LEU A 168 -38.34 -14.80 24.35
CA LEU A 168 -37.18 -14.64 25.23
C LEU A 168 -37.51 -14.94 26.70
N GLU A 169 -38.79 -14.87 27.09
CA GLU A 169 -39.26 -15.22 28.43
C GLU A 169 -39.68 -16.71 28.56
N SER A 170 -39.47 -17.51 27.52
CA SER A 170 -39.80 -18.94 27.50
C SER A 170 -39.04 -19.73 28.57
N GLU A 171 -39.70 -20.71 29.18
CA GLU A 171 -39.08 -21.67 30.12
C GLU A 171 -38.08 -22.62 29.43
N TYR A 172 -38.06 -22.66 28.09
CA TYR A 172 -37.23 -23.56 27.29
C TYR A 172 -36.02 -22.82 26.70
N PRO A 173 -34.78 -23.10 27.17
CA PRO A 173 -33.58 -22.39 26.70
C PRO A 173 -33.33 -22.48 25.19
N VAL A 174 -33.75 -23.58 24.55
CA VAL A 174 -33.64 -23.75 23.09
C VAL A 174 -34.46 -22.71 22.31
N ILE A 175 -35.64 -22.35 22.83
CA ILE A 175 -36.53 -21.36 22.22
C ILE A 175 -35.93 -19.96 22.40
N GLN A 176 -35.45 -19.63 23.60
CA GLN A 176 -34.80 -18.35 23.89
C GLN A 176 -33.58 -18.12 22.97
N LEU A 177 -32.72 -19.13 22.84
CA LEU A 177 -31.53 -19.07 22.00
C LEU A 177 -31.90 -18.85 20.52
N LEU A 178 -32.87 -19.61 20.01
CA LEU A 178 -33.29 -19.53 18.62
C LEU A 178 -33.99 -18.19 18.31
N ALA A 179 -34.69 -17.61 19.29
CA ALA A 179 -35.29 -16.28 19.18
C ALA A 179 -34.20 -15.21 19.06
N LEU A 180 -33.15 -15.28 19.89
CA LEU A 180 -31.98 -14.39 19.77
C LEU A 180 -31.22 -14.58 18.46
N GLN A 181 -31.04 -15.83 18.00
CA GLN A 181 -30.40 -16.10 16.70
C GLN A 181 -31.21 -15.52 15.54
N THR A 182 -32.53 -15.59 15.61
CA THR A 182 -33.42 -14.98 14.63
C THR A 182 -33.29 -13.46 14.67
N LEU A 183 -33.38 -12.85 15.86
CA LEU A 183 -33.15 -11.41 16.09
C LEU A 183 -31.78 -10.95 15.56
N GLU A 184 -30.71 -11.72 15.79
CA GLU A 184 -29.34 -11.42 15.33
C GLU A 184 -29.28 -11.30 13.80
N VAL A 185 -30.02 -12.14 13.10
CA VAL A 185 -30.04 -12.15 11.63
C VAL A 185 -30.88 -11.01 11.07
N ILE A 186 -32.07 -10.78 11.62
CA ILE A 186 -32.99 -9.75 11.11
C ILE A 186 -32.55 -8.32 11.47
N THR A 187 -31.81 -8.13 12.57
CA THR A 187 -31.25 -6.81 12.97
C THR A 187 -30.08 -6.35 12.10
N LYS A 188 -29.59 -7.18 11.17
CA LYS A 188 -28.67 -6.72 10.10
C LYS A 188 -29.33 -5.67 9.21
N ASP A 189 -30.66 -5.71 9.08
CA ASP A 189 -31.43 -4.75 8.31
C ASP A 189 -31.88 -3.57 9.19
N ARG A 190 -31.78 -2.37 8.63
CA ARG A 190 -31.97 -1.11 9.36
C ARG A 190 -33.37 -0.94 9.93
N GLU A 191 -34.38 -1.26 9.14
CA GLU A 191 -35.79 -1.14 9.53
C GLU A 191 -36.10 -1.97 10.77
N THR A 192 -35.58 -3.20 10.82
CA THR A 192 -35.75 -4.09 11.97
C THR A 192 -35.15 -3.52 13.25
N ARG A 193 -34.00 -2.84 13.17
CA ARG A 193 -33.37 -2.19 14.35
C ARG A 193 -34.23 -1.07 14.91
N ILE A 194 -34.87 -0.29 14.03
CA ILE A 194 -35.78 0.79 14.41
C ILE A 194 -37.01 0.19 15.11
N ILE A 195 -37.65 -0.80 14.49
CA ILE A 195 -38.84 -1.47 15.06
C ILE A 195 -38.50 -2.11 16.41
N LEU A 196 -37.35 -2.78 16.52
CA LEU A 196 -36.89 -3.38 17.78
C LEU A 196 -36.74 -2.33 18.89
N GLY A 197 -36.25 -1.13 18.53
CA GLY A 197 -36.20 0.01 19.43
C GLY A 197 -37.59 0.47 19.89
N GLU A 198 -38.50 0.71 18.94
CA GLU A 198 -39.86 1.19 19.22
C GLU A 198 -40.70 0.22 20.06
N LYS A 199 -40.41 -1.09 19.99
CA LYS A 199 -41.11 -2.14 20.74
C LYS A 199 -40.48 -2.47 22.09
N ASN A 200 -39.65 -1.57 22.66
CA ASN A 200 -38.91 -1.79 23.92
C ASN A 200 -38.04 -3.06 23.92
N GLY A 201 -37.64 -3.55 22.74
CA GLY A 201 -36.82 -4.76 22.63
C GLY A 201 -35.42 -4.58 23.23
N LEU A 202 -34.91 -3.35 23.20
CA LEU A 202 -33.61 -3.00 23.79
C LEU A 202 -33.59 -3.22 25.31
N ASP A 203 -34.66 -2.83 26.02
CA ASP A 203 -34.77 -3.04 27.47
C ASP A 203 -34.85 -4.53 27.83
N CYS A 204 -35.56 -5.31 27.01
CA CYS A 204 -35.62 -6.77 27.16
C CYS A 204 -34.23 -7.41 27.03
N LEU A 205 -33.47 -7.02 25.99
CA LEU A 205 -32.10 -7.51 25.78
C LEU A 205 -31.16 -7.10 26.92
N LEU A 206 -31.26 -5.86 27.41
CA LEU A 206 -30.45 -5.40 28.54
C LEU A 206 -30.75 -6.18 29.83
N LYS A 207 -32.03 -6.49 30.09
CA LYS A 207 -32.45 -7.32 31.24
C LYS A 207 -31.84 -8.73 31.18
N ILE A 208 -31.71 -9.32 29.98
CA ILE A 208 -31.04 -10.61 29.80
C ILE A 208 -29.58 -10.51 30.22
N LEU A 209 -28.86 -9.45 29.84
CA LEU A 209 -27.47 -9.24 30.22
C LEU A 209 -27.27 -8.99 31.73
N GLU A 210 -28.25 -8.39 32.40
CA GLU A 210 -28.22 -8.18 33.86
C GLU A 210 -28.46 -9.50 34.64
N THR A 211 -29.03 -10.52 34.00
CA THR A 211 -29.40 -11.78 34.65
C THR A 211 -28.28 -12.82 34.50
N ASN A 212 -27.55 -13.09 35.59
CA ASN A 212 -26.42 -14.03 35.58
C ASN A 212 -26.82 -15.47 35.22
N GLU A 213 -28.04 -15.90 35.55
CA GLU A 213 -28.53 -17.24 35.18
C GLU A 213 -28.67 -17.42 33.66
N LEU A 214 -28.79 -16.32 32.90
CA LEU A 214 -28.91 -16.33 31.44
C LEU A 214 -27.57 -16.11 30.72
N SER A 215 -26.45 -16.41 31.38
CA SER A 215 -25.10 -16.21 30.83
C SER A 215 -24.88 -16.87 29.46
N ASP A 216 -25.52 -18.02 29.20
CA ASP A 216 -25.48 -18.71 27.89
C ASP A 216 -26.09 -17.88 26.74
N LEU A 217 -26.99 -16.97 27.06
CA LEU A 217 -27.65 -16.08 26.09
C LEU A 217 -26.89 -14.79 25.85
N HIS A 218 -26.02 -14.37 26.78
CA HIS A 218 -25.39 -13.04 26.77
C HIS A 218 -24.62 -12.74 25.48
N ILE A 219 -23.90 -13.72 24.94
CA ILE A 219 -23.15 -13.56 23.69
C ILE A 219 -24.09 -13.24 22.53
N LYS A 220 -25.21 -13.95 22.42
CA LYS A 220 -26.20 -13.74 21.36
C LYS A 220 -26.93 -12.43 21.55
N THR A 221 -27.29 -12.09 22.78
CA THR A 221 -27.86 -10.78 23.14
C THR A 221 -26.94 -9.62 22.76
N LEU A 222 -25.64 -9.72 23.04
CA LEU A 222 -24.64 -8.72 22.64
C LEU A 222 -24.49 -8.61 21.13
N ALA A 223 -24.63 -9.70 20.38
CA ALA A 223 -24.60 -9.66 18.91
C ALA A 223 -25.80 -8.87 18.34
N VAL A 224 -27.00 -9.09 18.90
CA VAL A 224 -28.21 -8.31 18.55
C VAL A 224 -28.01 -6.84 18.88
N LEU A 225 -27.59 -6.53 20.12
CA LEU A 225 -27.32 -5.15 20.54
C LEU A 225 -26.21 -4.51 19.70
N GLY A 226 -25.15 -5.25 19.35
CA GLY A 226 -24.08 -4.75 18.50
C GLY A 226 -24.55 -4.32 17.11
N ASN A 227 -25.47 -5.07 16.50
CA ASN A 227 -26.14 -4.61 15.27
C ASN A 227 -26.93 -3.32 15.52
N CYS A 228 -27.64 -3.22 16.65
CA CYS A 228 -28.38 -2.01 17.04
C CYS A 228 -27.50 -0.78 17.22
N LEU A 229 -26.26 -0.93 17.71
CA LEU A 229 -25.34 0.19 17.91
C LEU A 229 -24.83 0.81 16.60
N GLU A 230 -24.94 0.11 15.46
CA GLU A 230 -24.51 0.60 14.14
C GLU A 230 -25.46 1.63 13.50
N ASP A 231 -26.67 1.80 14.03
CA ASP A 231 -27.61 2.82 13.56
C ASP A 231 -27.70 3.98 14.56
N VAL A 232 -27.48 5.20 14.07
CA VAL A 232 -27.49 6.42 14.90
C VAL A 232 -28.81 6.59 15.64
N HIS A 233 -29.95 6.32 14.99
CA HIS A 233 -31.27 6.51 15.60
C HIS A 233 -31.52 5.47 16.70
N THR A 234 -31.19 4.20 16.44
CA THR A 234 -31.29 3.16 17.45
C THR A 234 -30.34 3.42 18.63
N LEU A 235 -29.11 3.87 18.37
CA LEU A 235 -28.17 4.23 19.43
C LEU A 235 -28.67 5.41 20.29
N GLN A 236 -29.25 6.44 19.67
CA GLN A 236 -29.87 7.56 20.40
C GLN A 236 -31.01 7.09 21.30
N LEU A 237 -31.83 6.14 20.84
CA LEU A 237 -32.88 5.55 21.67
C LEU A 237 -32.30 4.74 22.84
N ILE A 238 -31.24 3.95 22.60
CA ILE A 238 -30.49 3.23 23.65
C ILE A 238 -29.87 4.22 24.66
N GLN A 239 -29.40 5.38 24.20
CA GLN A 239 -28.86 6.42 25.06
C GLN A 239 -29.95 7.07 25.92
N GLN A 240 -31.07 7.47 25.31
CA GLN A 240 -32.20 8.14 26.00
C GLN A 240 -32.84 7.27 27.09
N THR A 241 -32.86 5.95 26.87
CA THR A 241 -33.36 4.96 27.85
C THR A 241 -32.33 4.65 28.96
N GLY A 242 -31.12 5.22 28.89
CA GLY A 242 -30.00 4.92 29.79
C GLY A 242 -29.38 3.53 29.54
N GLY A 243 -29.82 2.83 28.49
CA GLY A 243 -29.33 1.51 28.11
C GLY A 243 -27.87 1.50 27.70
N LEU A 244 -27.37 2.59 27.08
CA LEU A 244 -25.97 2.68 26.66
C LEU A 244 -25.04 2.70 27.88
N LYS A 245 -25.38 3.51 28.90
CA LYS A 245 -24.67 3.56 30.18
C LYS A 245 -24.66 2.21 30.90
N LYS A 246 -25.76 1.46 30.83
CA LYS A 246 -25.84 0.09 31.37
C LYS A 246 -24.94 -0.88 30.59
N LEU A 247 -24.92 -0.81 29.27
CA LEU A 247 -24.04 -1.64 28.45
C LEU A 247 -22.55 -1.35 28.77
N LEU A 248 -22.19 -0.08 28.97
CA LEU A 248 -20.84 0.33 29.37
C LEU A 248 -20.48 -0.10 30.80
N SER A 249 -21.43 -0.10 31.74
CA SER A 249 -21.16 -0.62 33.08
C SER A 249 -20.90 -2.13 33.06
N LEU A 250 -21.62 -2.89 32.23
CA LEU A 250 -21.39 -4.33 32.03
C LEU A 250 -20.00 -4.60 31.46
N LEU A 251 -19.50 -3.76 30.54
CA LEU A 251 -18.13 -3.84 30.04
C LEU A 251 -17.07 -3.69 31.14
N GLY A 252 -17.27 -2.75 32.05
CA GLY A 252 -16.30 -2.46 33.12
C GLY A 252 -16.36 -3.41 34.31
N VAL A 253 -17.54 -3.95 34.64
CA VAL A 253 -17.80 -4.73 35.86
C VAL A 253 -17.85 -6.23 35.62
N SER A 254 -18.18 -6.68 34.39
CA SER A 254 -18.26 -8.10 34.09
C SER A 254 -16.92 -8.80 34.31
N THR A 255 -16.96 -9.97 34.95
CA THR A 255 -15.81 -10.86 35.13
C THR A 255 -15.67 -11.88 34.00
N VAL A 256 -16.62 -11.90 33.06
CA VAL A 256 -16.67 -12.88 31.97
C VAL A 256 -15.97 -12.32 30.73
N PRO A 257 -14.83 -12.91 30.30
CA PRO A 257 -14.03 -12.38 29.19
C PRO A 257 -14.79 -12.34 27.86
N ASP A 258 -15.64 -13.33 27.58
CA ASP A 258 -16.42 -13.35 26.34
C ASP A 258 -17.43 -12.20 26.24
N ILE A 259 -18.02 -11.79 27.36
CA ILE A 259 -18.93 -10.63 27.40
C ILE A 259 -18.14 -9.35 27.09
N GLN A 260 -17.00 -9.16 27.78
CA GLN A 260 -16.14 -8.00 27.57
C GLN A 260 -15.65 -7.91 26.11
N LYS A 261 -15.16 -9.03 25.56
CA LYS A 261 -14.69 -9.14 24.18
C LYS A 261 -15.81 -8.79 23.18
N ASN A 262 -16.98 -9.41 23.30
CA ASN A 262 -18.06 -9.21 22.33
C ASN A 262 -18.64 -7.79 22.41
N ALA A 263 -18.74 -7.21 23.60
CA ALA A 263 -19.20 -5.84 23.76
C ALA A 263 -18.16 -4.81 23.21
N ALA A 264 -16.85 -5.04 23.39
CA ALA A 264 -15.83 -4.20 22.76
C ALA A 264 -15.83 -4.33 21.23
N LYS A 265 -16.09 -5.53 20.68
CA LYS A 265 -16.30 -5.73 19.24
C LYS A 265 -17.53 -4.98 18.71
N ALA A 266 -18.63 -4.99 19.46
CA ALA A 266 -19.83 -4.23 19.13
C ALA A 266 -19.53 -2.72 19.05
N ILE A 267 -18.79 -2.17 20.01
CA ILE A 267 -18.31 -0.77 19.99
C ILE A 267 -17.43 -0.51 18.75
N THR A 268 -16.49 -1.41 18.46
CA THR A 268 -15.59 -1.27 17.29
C THR A 268 -16.39 -1.15 15.99
N LYS A 269 -17.42 -1.99 15.82
CA LYS A 269 -18.29 -1.98 14.64
C LYS A 269 -19.10 -0.68 14.56
N ALA A 270 -19.71 -0.28 15.68
CA ALA A 270 -20.50 0.94 15.80
C ALA A 270 -19.67 2.22 15.52
N ALA A 271 -18.43 2.26 16.00
CA ALA A 271 -17.51 3.39 15.86
C ALA A 271 -17.04 3.65 14.41
N CYS A 272 -17.51 2.90 13.42
CA CYS A 272 -17.29 3.22 12.00
C CYS A 272 -17.96 4.55 11.61
N ASP A 273 -19.11 4.89 12.20
CA ASP A 273 -19.85 6.12 11.94
C ASP A 273 -19.37 7.29 12.82
N SER A 274 -19.31 8.51 12.26
CA SER A 274 -18.81 9.67 12.99
C SER A 274 -19.73 10.19 14.08
N GLU A 275 -21.05 10.08 13.90
CA GLU A 275 -22.02 10.54 14.89
C GLU A 275 -22.10 9.56 16.06
N ILE A 276 -22.04 8.26 15.78
CA ILE A 276 -21.95 7.23 16.82
C ILE A 276 -20.72 7.45 17.71
N ARG A 277 -19.56 7.77 17.13
CA ARG A 277 -18.36 8.07 17.92
C ARG A 277 -18.57 9.23 18.90
N LYS A 278 -19.33 10.27 18.53
CA LYS A 278 -19.64 11.39 19.43
C LYS A 278 -20.52 10.94 20.59
N ILE A 279 -21.58 10.19 20.31
CA ILE A 279 -22.50 9.65 21.32
C ILE A 279 -21.74 8.75 22.31
N LEU A 280 -20.86 7.87 21.80
CA LEU A 280 -20.04 7.01 22.65
C LEU A 280 -19.05 7.78 23.53
N ASN A 281 -18.46 8.87 23.00
CA ASN A 281 -17.58 9.77 23.75
C ASN A 281 -18.35 10.53 24.85
N GLU A 282 -19.58 10.96 24.59
CA GLU A 282 -20.45 11.60 25.61
C GLU A 282 -20.73 10.68 26.80
N GLU A 283 -20.79 9.36 26.57
CA GLU A 283 -20.97 8.33 27.61
C GLU A 283 -19.63 7.83 28.20
N GLU A 284 -18.51 8.49 27.91
CA GLU A 284 -17.18 8.17 28.44
C GLU A 284 -16.69 6.73 28.15
N VAL A 285 -17.01 6.19 26.96
CA VAL A 285 -16.61 4.83 26.54
C VAL A 285 -15.09 4.61 26.68
N GLU A 286 -14.29 5.66 26.52
CA GLU A 286 -12.83 5.64 26.59
C GLU A 286 -12.35 5.10 27.93
N LYS A 287 -12.98 5.49 29.05
CA LYS A 287 -12.62 4.99 30.39
C LYS A 287 -12.82 3.49 30.50
N CYS A 288 -13.90 2.97 29.92
CA CYS A 288 -14.20 1.53 29.93
C CYS A 288 -13.16 0.77 29.11
N LEU A 289 -12.85 1.23 27.90
CA LEU A 289 -11.86 0.61 27.02
C LEU A 289 -10.45 0.58 27.66
N LEU A 290 -10.06 1.66 28.34
CA LEU A 290 -8.79 1.73 29.06
C LEU A 290 -8.70 0.76 30.23
N ASN A 291 -9.82 0.44 30.89
CA ASN A 291 -9.83 -0.57 31.95
C ASN A 291 -9.68 -1.99 31.38
N LEU A 292 -10.25 -2.25 30.19
CA LEU A 292 -10.14 -3.55 29.52
C LEU A 292 -8.70 -3.91 29.12
N LEU A 293 -7.87 -2.91 28.80
CA LEU A 293 -6.45 -3.12 28.51
C LEU A 293 -5.66 -3.70 29.70
N LYS A 294 -6.13 -3.45 30.93
CA LYS A 294 -5.49 -3.91 32.18
C LYS A 294 -5.87 -5.34 32.58
N THR A 295 -6.78 -5.97 31.83
CA THR A 295 -7.25 -7.33 32.14
C THR A 295 -6.15 -8.37 31.93
N GLY A 296 -6.33 -9.58 32.47
CA GLY A 296 -5.42 -10.70 32.23
C GLY A 296 -5.68 -11.46 30.93
N HIS A 297 -6.73 -11.11 30.17
CA HIS A 297 -7.22 -11.90 29.05
C HIS A 297 -6.85 -11.26 27.70
N ASP A 298 -6.04 -11.97 26.91
CA ASP A 298 -5.54 -11.46 25.64
C ASP A 298 -6.64 -11.10 24.65
N GLU A 299 -7.68 -11.93 24.52
CA GLU A 299 -8.79 -11.66 23.60
C GLU A 299 -9.55 -10.37 23.93
N VAL A 300 -9.62 -10.02 25.22
CA VAL A 300 -10.24 -8.78 25.70
C VAL A 300 -9.36 -7.59 25.38
N LYS A 301 -8.04 -7.71 25.59
CA LYS A 301 -7.08 -6.67 25.20
C LYS A 301 -7.12 -6.39 23.70
N VAL A 302 -7.16 -7.44 22.87
CA VAL A 302 -7.29 -7.31 21.41
C VAL A 302 -8.55 -6.52 21.04
N ALA A 303 -9.71 -6.91 21.57
CA ALA A 303 -10.96 -6.23 21.27
C ALA A 303 -10.98 -4.77 21.78
N ALA A 304 -10.40 -4.51 22.95
CA ALA A 304 -10.27 -3.17 23.50
C ALA A 304 -9.35 -2.28 22.66
N SER A 305 -8.17 -2.76 22.26
CA SER A 305 -7.26 -2.03 21.39
C SER A 305 -7.87 -1.72 20.02
N GLN A 306 -8.64 -2.67 19.44
CA GLN A 306 -9.39 -2.43 18.20
C GLN A 306 -10.46 -1.35 18.36
N ALA A 307 -11.22 -1.37 19.46
CA ALA A 307 -12.21 -0.34 19.77
C ALA A 307 -11.56 1.03 19.96
N ILE A 308 -10.41 1.10 20.64
CA ILE A 308 -9.61 2.32 20.81
C ILE A 308 -9.19 2.87 19.45
N SER A 309 -8.65 2.04 18.55
CA SER A 309 -8.27 2.45 17.20
C SER A 309 -9.47 3.04 16.43
N ALA A 310 -10.64 2.40 16.50
CA ALA A 310 -11.86 2.90 15.84
C ALA A 310 -12.34 4.24 16.41
N MET A 311 -12.30 4.41 17.74
CA MET A 311 -12.68 5.65 18.42
C MET A 311 -11.72 6.81 18.14
N CYS A 312 -10.45 6.55 17.85
CA CYS A 312 -9.44 7.59 17.56
C CYS A 312 -9.76 8.47 16.34
N LYS A 313 -10.71 8.08 15.48
CA LYS A 313 -11.19 8.97 14.41
C LYS A 313 -11.94 10.20 14.95
N ASN A 314 -12.36 10.18 16.22
CA ASN A 314 -12.89 11.32 16.94
C ASN A 314 -11.77 12.03 17.72
N VAL A 315 -11.69 13.36 17.64
CA VAL A 315 -10.55 14.13 18.18
C VAL A 315 -10.56 14.13 19.71
N GLU A 316 -11.73 14.30 20.33
CA GLU A 316 -11.90 14.29 21.79
C GLU A 316 -11.53 12.93 22.38
N SER A 317 -12.01 11.85 21.75
CA SER A 317 -11.67 10.47 22.13
C SER A 317 -10.18 10.21 21.97
N LYS A 318 -9.56 10.66 20.87
CA LYS A 318 -8.11 10.53 20.63
C LYS A 318 -7.29 11.22 21.72
N CYS A 319 -7.71 12.39 22.19
CA CYS A 319 -7.07 13.10 23.29
C CYS A 319 -7.26 12.36 24.63
N ALA A 320 -8.49 11.92 24.95
CA ALA A 320 -8.80 11.22 26.19
C ALA A 320 -8.06 9.87 26.31
N LEU A 321 -8.05 9.09 25.22
CA LEU A 321 -7.34 7.82 25.11
C LEU A 321 -5.83 8.01 25.15
N GLY A 322 -5.31 9.09 24.57
CA GLY A 322 -3.88 9.40 24.58
C GLY A 322 -3.30 9.53 25.99
N LEU A 323 -3.98 10.26 26.87
CA LEU A 323 -3.49 10.59 28.22
C LEU A 323 -3.19 9.37 29.11
N GLN A 324 -3.97 8.30 29.01
CA GLN A 324 -3.85 7.12 29.89
C GLN A 324 -3.64 5.80 29.14
N GLY A 325 -3.95 5.77 27.84
CA GLY A 325 -3.88 4.57 27.01
C GLY A 325 -2.49 4.32 26.43
N ILE A 326 -1.75 5.37 26.08
CA ILE A 326 -0.45 5.22 25.41
C ILE A 326 0.54 4.36 26.23
N PRO A 327 0.79 4.61 27.53
CA PRO A 327 1.72 3.79 28.31
C PRO A 327 1.30 2.31 28.36
N GLN A 328 0.00 2.04 28.47
CA GLN A 328 -0.52 0.68 28.49
C GLN A 328 -0.37 -0.02 27.15
N LEU A 329 -0.66 0.67 26.04
CA LEU A 329 -0.51 0.13 24.69
C LEU A 329 0.96 -0.12 24.36
N VAL A 330 1.88 0.75 24.79
CA VAL A 330 3.33 0.52 24.65
C VAL A 330 3.76 -0.74 25.42
N GLN A 331 3.26 -0.93 26.65
CA GLN A 331 3.54 -2.16 27.40
C GLN A 331 3.05 -3.42 26.66
N LEU A 332 1.89 -3.36 25.99
CA LEU A 332 1.33 -4.48 25.23
C LEU A 332 2.16 -4.85 23.98
N LEU A 333 3.02 -3.97 23.48
CA LEU A 333 3.97 -4.31 22.40
C LEU A 333 4.98 -5.39 22.82
N SER A 334 5.19 -5.58 24.13
CA SER A 334 6.06 -6.63 24.68
C SER A 334 5.32 -7.94 24.98
N SER A 335 4.06 -8.08 24.55
CA SER A 335 3.29 -9.31 24.75
C SER A 335 3.83 -10.48 23.92
N ASP A 336 3.79 -11.70 24.46
CA ASP A 336 4.09 -12.91 23.70
C ASP A 336 3.00 -13.24 22.65
N ASN A 337 1.81 -12.64 22.78
CA ASN A 337 0.70 -12.85 21.87
C ASN A 337 0.76 -11.89 20.68
N GLU A 338 0.99 -12.43 19.48
CA GLU A 338 1.09 -11.65 18.24
C GLU A 338 -0.19 -10.86 17.91
N GLU A 339 -1.38 -11.36 18.26
CA GLU A 339 -2.63 -10.63 18.04
C GLU A 339 -2.76 -9.41 18.97
N VAL A 340 -2.31 -9.55 20.23
CA VAL A 340 -2.27 -8.43 21.18
C VAL A 340 -1.30 -7.36 20.69
N LYS A 341 -0.10 -7.77 20.23
CA LYS A 341 0.89 -6.85 19.65
C LYS A 341 0.33 -6.11 18.43
N GLU A 342 -0.27 -6.83 17.48
CA GLU A 342 -0.89 -6.22 16.29
C GLU A 342 -1.98 -5.21 16.68
N ALA A 343 -2.88 -5.58 17.60
CA ALA A 343 -3.97 -4.70 18.01
C ALA A 343 -3.44 -3.46 18.74
N ALA A 344 -2.45 -3.62 19.62
CA ALA A 344 -1.82 -2.52 20.35
C ALA A 344 -1.12 -1.54 19.43
N VAL A 345 -0.32 -2.02 18.48
CA VAL A 345 0.38 -1.15 17.52
C VAL A 345 -0.59 -0.47 16.55
N THR A 346 -1.69 -1.13 16.16
CA THR A 346 -2.76 -0.52 15.36
C THR A 346 -3.38 0.66 16.11
N ALA A 347 -3.68 0.50 17.40
CA ALA A 347 -4.18 1.58 18.23
C ALA A 347 -3.19 2.74 18.37
N LEU A 348 -1.89 2.46 18.56
CA LEU A 348 -0.84 3.49 18.62
C LEU A 348 -0.69 4.24 17.29
N ALA A 349 -0.76 3.56 16.15
CA ALA A 349 -0.75 4.19 14.84
C ALA A 349 -1.93 5.16 14.67
N SER A 350 -3.14 4.77 15.10
CA SER A 350 -4.33 5.66 15.06
C SER A 350 -4.26 6.82 16.06
N LEU A 351 -3.71 6.60 17.26
CA LEU A 351 -3.56 7.63 18.29
C LEU A 351 -2.57 8.73 17.87
N THR A 352 -1.50 8.35 17.16
CA THR A 352 -0.42 9.24 16.73
C THR A 352 -0.72 9.96 15.41
N GLU A 353 -1.68 9.47 14.64
CA GLU A 353 -2.09 10.07 13.37
C GLU A 353 -2.51 11.53 13.57
N ALA A 354 -1.77 12.45 12.94
CA ALA A 354 -1.97 13.90 13.02
C ALA A 354 -2.05 14.46 14.46
N SER A 355 -1.41 13.81 15.45
CA SER A 355 -1.42 14.23 16.86
C SER A 355 0.00 14.32 17.43
N HIS A 356 0.54 15.54 17.49
CA HIS A 356 1.88 15.79 18.02
C HIS A 356 1.98 15.46 19.53
N SER A 357 0.96 15.78 20.33
CA SER A 357 0.96 15.47 21.76
C SER A 357 1.02 13.96 22.02
N ASN A 358 0.23 13.18 21.28
CA ASN A 358 0.24 11.72 21.42
C ASN A 358 1.55 11.12 20.90
N ALA A 359 2.09 11.63 19.80
CA ALA A 359 3.40 11.21 19.31
C ALA A 359 4.52 11.46 20.34
N SER A 360 4.50 12.59 21.04
CA SER A 360 5.44 12.86 22.14
C SER A 360 5.21 11.93 23.32
N ALA A 361 3.96 11.68 23.70
CA ALA A 361 3.62 10.75 24.78
C ALA A 361 4.09 9.31 24.51
N VAL A 362 4.07 8.85 23.24
CA VAL A 362 4.65 7.54 22.88
C VAL A 362 6.16 7.52 23.09
N ALA A 363 6.86 8.60 22.73
CA ALA A 363 8.30 8.70 22.96
C ALA A 363 8.66 8.78 24.45
N GLU A 364 7.89 9.54 25.24
CA GLU A 364 8.04 9.65 26.70
C GLU A 364 7.74 8.33 27.43
N ALA A 365 6.84 7.51 26.88
CA ALA A 365 6.54 6.17 27.38
C ALA A 365 7.55 5.09 26.91
N GLU A 366 8.71 5.49 26.39
CA GLU A 366 9.77 4.59 25.89
C GLU A 366 9.28 3.65 24.76
N GLY A 367 8.30 4.10 23.96
CA GLY A 367 7.68 3.27 22.93
C GLY A 367 8.48 3.11 21.62
N ILE A 368 9.56 3.88 21.42
CA ILE A 368 10.33 3.85 20.16
C ILE A 368 11.00 2.50 19.93
N GLU A 369 11.74 1.98 20.91
CA GLU A 369 12.45 0.69 20.77
C GLU A 369 11.47 -0.50 20.58
N PRO A 370 10.38 -0.64 21.37
CA PRO A 370 9.36 -1.66 21.11
C PRO A 370 8.74 -1.57 19.71
N LEU A 371 8.49 -0.36 19.21
CA LEU A 371 7.99 -0.17 17.85
C LEU A 371 9.01 -0.60 16.79
N VAL A 372 10.30 -0.28 16.98
CA VAL A 372 11.39 -0.73 16.09
C VAL A 372 11.50 -2.26 16.09
N ASN A 373 11.41 -2.90 17.25
CA ASN A 373 11.44 -4.36 17.36
C ASN A 373 10.22 -5.03 16.69
N THR A 374 9.08 -4.34 16.61
CA THR A 374 7.85 -4.84 15.96
C THR A 374 7.99 -4.93 14.43
N LEU A 375 9.02 -4.32 13.81
CA LEU A 375 9.26 -4.48 12.37
C LEU A 375 9.65 -5.91 11.96
N SER A 376 10.12 -6.73 12.90
CA SER A 376 10.42 -8.16 12.71
C SER A 376 9.34 -9.08 13.32
N ALA A 377 8.12 -8.57 13.51
CA ALA A 377 6.98 -9.38 13.97
C ALA A 377 6.53 -10.41 12.91
N GLN A 378 5.76 -11.43 13.32
CA GLN A 378 5.30 -12.47 12.39
C GLN A 378 4.11 -12.03 11.52
N ARG A 379 3.39 -11.00 11.97
CA ARG A 379 2.13 -10.57 11.35
C ARG A 379 2.34 -9.28 10.56
N ASP A 380 2.03 -9.33 9.27
CA ASP A 380 2.14 -8.17 8.36
C ASP A 380 1.42 -6.92 8.88
N GLY A 381 0.25 -7.10 9.51
CA GLY A 381 -0.52 -6.01 10.10
C GLY A 381 0.23 -5.31 11.24
N ALA A 382 0.97 -6.06 12.06
CA ALA A 382 1.80 -5.48 13.11
C ALA A 382 2.95 -4.67 12.53
N ILE A 383 3.66 -5.22 11.53
CA ILE A 383 4.77 -4.55 10.85
C ILE A 383 4.30 -3.24 10.18
N ALA A 384 3.24 -3.29 9.38
CA ALA A 384 2.75 -2.12 8.64
C ALA A 384 2.28 -0.99 9.58
N ASN A 385 1.63 -1.34 10.69
CA ASN A 385 1.18 -0.37 11.68
C ASN A 385 2.34 0.16 12.54
N ALA A 386 3.36 -0.65 12.85
CA ALA A 386 4.57 -0.19 13.53
C ALA A 386 5.31 0.87 12.69
N VAL A 387 5.51 0.58 11.41
CA VAL A 387 6.10 1.53 10.46
C VAL A 387 5.26 2.81 10.41
N THR A 388 3.93 2.69 10.35
CA THR A 388 3.02 3.85 10.32
C THR A 388 3.17 4.70 11.59
N ALA A 389 3.14 4.09 12.78
CA ALA A 389 3.33 4.79 14.04
C ALA A 389 4.69 5.50 14.09
N LEU A 390 5.79 4.84 13.73
CA LEU A 390 7.12 5.44 13.67
C LEU A 390 7.18 6.63 12.70
N THR A 391 6.53 6.54 11.53
CA THR A 391 6.47 7.68 10.60
C THR A 391 5.62 8.84 11.11
N ASN A 392 4.55 8.57 11.87
CA ASN A 392 3.78 9.62 12.55
C ASN A 392 4.62 10.34 13.60
N LEU A 393 5.40 9.59 14.40
CA LEU A 393 6.33 10.15 15.38
C LEU A 393 7.41 10.99 14.69
N ALA A 394 7.93 10.54 13.55
CA ALA A 394 8.97 11.22 12.78
C ALA A 394 8.55 12.56 12.17
N LEU A 395 7.27 12.96 12.26
CA LEU A 395 6.85 14.33 11.95
C LEU A 395 7.50 15.34 12.90
N GLN A 396 7.88 14.92 14.11
CA GLN A 396 8.65 15.72 15.05
C GLN A 396 10.14 15.44 14.89
N GLU A 397 10.95 16.50 14.80
CA GLU A 397 12.39 16.37 14.58
C GLU A 397 13.11 15.64 15.73
N SER A 398 12.77 15.94 16.98
CA SER A 398 13.34 15.26 18.16
C SER A 398 13.08 13.75 18.15
N SER A 399 11.84 13.33 17.87
CA SER A 399 11.46 11.93 17.75
C SER A 399 12.11 11.27 16.54
N ARG A 400 12.24 11.97 15.41
CA ARG A 400 12.93 11.45 14.21
C ARG A 400 14.38 11.11 14.51
N VAL A 401 15.13 12.00 15.15
CA VAL A 401 16.53 11.77 15.54
C VAL A 401 16.65 10.60 16.51
N SER A 402 15.74 10.49 17.48
CA SER A 402 15.68 9.36 18.40
C SER A 402 15.39 8.03 17.68
N ILE A 403 14.43 8.00 16.75
CA ILE A 403 14.13 6.80 15.95
C ILE A 403 15.34 6.39 15.10
N GLN A 404 16.05 7.36 14.51
CA GLN A 404 17.28 7.10 13.76
C GLN A 404 18.39 6.49 14.65
N SER A 405 18.55 6.95 15.90
CA SER A 405 19.54 6.36 16.82
C SER A 405 19.23 4.91 17.22
N HIS A 406 17.99 4.44 17.03
CA HIS A 406 17.59 3.05 17.23
C HIS A 406 17.76 2.17 15.97
N GLY A 407 18.41 2.66 14.91
CA GLY A 407 18.76 1.86 13.73
C GLY A 407 17.59 1.55 12.80
N ILE A 408 16.63 2.49 12.66
CA ILE A 408 15.43 2.30 11.84
C ILE A 408 15.73 1.94 10.38
N MET A 409 16.79 2.50 9.78
CA MET A 409 17.11 2.25 8.38
C MET A 409 17.55 0.80 8.17
N SER A 410 18.28 0.25 9.13
CA SER A 410 18.64 -1.17 9.16
C SER A 410 17.41 -2.06 9.40
N ALA A 411 16.52 -1.68 10.31
CA ALA A 411 15.30 -2.44 10.63
C ALA A 411 14.27 -2.48 9.48
N LEU A 412 14.31 -1.51 8.56
CA LEU A 412 13.39 -1.45 7.41
C LEU A 412 13.75 -2.45 6.28
N VAL A 413 14.93 -3.06 6.29
CA VAL A 413 15.40 -3.95 5.20
C VAL A 413 14.51 -5.19 5.04
N GLU A 414 14.10 -5.83 6.14
CA GLU A 414 13.23 -7.00 6.11
C GLU A 414 11.79 -6.65 5.63
N PRO A 415 11.12 -5.61 6.16
CA PRO A 415 9.85 -5.11 5.63
C PRO A 415 9.85 -4.78 4.13
N LEU A 416 10.96 -4.27 3.57
CA LEU A 416 11.08 -4.02 2.13
C LEU A 416 11.02 -5.31 1.29
N HIS A 417 11.45 -6.45 1.83
CA HIS A 417 11.38 -7.76 1.19
C HIS A 417 10.04 -8.50 1.40
N SER A 418 9.12 -7.95 2.21
CA SER A 418 7.85 -8.62 2.51
C SER A 418 7.07 -8.95 1.23
N THR A 419 6.35 -10.07 1.22
CA THR A 419 5.41 -10.40 0.14
C THR A 419 4.12 -9.59 0.19
N ASN A 420 3.87 -8.87 1.29
CA ASN A 420 2.67 -8.09 1.50
C ASN A 420 2.83 -6.66 0.98
N SER A 421 2.00 -6.28 0.02
CA SER A 421 2.07 -4.96 -0.60
C SER A 421 1.83 -3.79 0.37
N GLN A 422 1.07 -4.00 1.45
CA GLN A 422 0.87 -2.96 2.46
C GLN A 422 2.15 -2.72 3.25
N VAL A 423 2.83 -3.79 3.69
CA VAL A 423 4.13 -3.71 4.38
C VAL A 423 5.17 -3.04 3.48
N GLN A 424 5.31 -3.50 2.22
CA GLN A 424 6.22 -2.90 1.25
C GLN A 424 5.94 -1.40 1.03
N SER A 425 4.67 -1.02 0.88
CA SER A 425 4.25 0.37 0.67
C SER A 425 4.66 1.25 1.84
N LYS A 426 4.36 0.82 3.08
CA LYS A 426 4.70 1.55 4.30
C LYS A 426 6.21 1.61 4.53
N ALA A 427 6.93 0.51 4.30
CA ALA A 427 8.38 0.45 4.44
C ALA A 427 9.09 1.40 3.47
N ALA A 428 8.71 1.41 2.19
CA ALA A 428 9.26 2.34 1.21
C ALA A 428 8.95 3.80 1.56
N PHE A 429 7.74 4.09 2.06
CA PHE A 429 7.40 5.43 2.56
C PHE A 429 8.27 5.83 3.75
N ALA A 430 8.53 4.91 4.69
CA ALA A 430 9.40 5.16 5.82
C ALA A 430 10.85 5.44 5.41
N VAL A 431 11.39 4.72 4.42
CA VAL A 431 12.71 5.03 3.84
C VAL A 431 12.77 6.48 3.34
N ALA A 432 11.72 6.95 2.64
CA ALA A 432 11.65 8.34 2.19
C ALA A 432 11.56 9.34 3.38
N ALA A 433 10.88 8.96 4.46
CA ALA A 433 10.72 9.81 5.65
C ALA A 433 12.00 9.91 6.49
N PHE A 434 12.79 8.84 6.59
CA PHE A 434 14.00 8.77 7.43
C PHE A 434 15.30 9.02 6.65
N GLY A 435 15.29 8.92 5.31
CA GLY A 435 16.46 9.14 4.44
C GLY A 435 16.87 10.61 4.24
N CYS A 436 16.45 11.53 5.11
CA CYS A 436 16.64 12.96 4.92
C CYS A 436 18.11 13.41 5.03
N ASP A 437 18.97 12.69 5.74
CA ASP A 437 20.39 13.01 5.93
C ASP A 437 21.33 11.92 5.39
N ALA A 438 22.61 12.27 5.26
CA ALA A 438 23.61 11.39 4.67
C ALA A 438 23.95 10.16 5.55
N VAL A 439 23.76 10.25 6.87
CA VAL A 439 24.01 9.15 7.81
C VAL A 439 22.96 8.08 7.60
N ALA A 440 21.69 8.46 7.58
CA ALA A 440 20.57 7.53 7.36
C ALA A 440 20.65 6.84 5.98
N ARG A 441 21.01 7.58 4.92
CA ARG A 441 21.23 7.00 3.57
C ARG A 441 22.40 6.02 3.54
N THR A 442 23.49 6.36 4.25
CA THR A 442 24.66 5.47 4.40
C THR A 442 24.31 4.21 5.19
N GLU A 443 23.51 4.33 6.25
CA GLU A 443 23.04 3.19 7.04
C GLU A 443 22.22 2.22 6.18
N LEU A 444 21.22 2.72 5.45
CA LEU A 444 20.41 1.90 4.54
C LEU A 444 21.27 1.20 3.48
N ARG A 445 22.25 1.92 2.91
CA ARG A 445 23.19 1.37 1.92
C ARG A 445 24.02 0.24 2.52
N ASN A 446 24.61 0.45 3.69
CA ASN A 446 25.44 -0.55 4.37
C ASN A 446 24.63 -1.77 4.84
N ALA A 447 23.35 -1.58 5.18
CA ALA A 447 22.43 -2.65 5.54
C ALA A 447 21.90 -3.44 4.33
N GLY A 448 22.24 -3.04 3.10
CA GLY A 448 21.76 -3.70 1.88
C GLY A 448 20.33 -3.37 1.48
N GLY A 449 19.72 -2.32 2.05
CA GLY A 449 18.33 -1.95 1.81
C GLY A 449 18.04 -1.35 0.42
N LEU A 450 19.06 -0.96 -0.35
CA LEU A 450 18.90 -0.39 -1.68
C LEU A 450 18.46 -1.44 -2.72
N GLY A 451 18.94 -2.68 -2.63
CA GLY A 451 18.53 -3.77 -3.54
C GLY A 451 17.02 -4.01 -3.51
N PRO A 452 16.43 -4.28 -2.33
CA PRO A 452 14.99 -4.46 -2.17
C PRO A 452 14.20 -3.25 -2.63
N LEU A 453 14.69 -2.04 -2.32
CA LEU A 453 14.06 -0.80 -2.77
C LEU A 453 13.98 -0.71 -4.30
N VAL A 454 15.02 -1.14 -5.02
CA VAL A 454 15.03 -1.20 -6.48
C VAL A 454 14.08 -2.27 -7.00
N GLU A 455 13.99 -3.44 -6.36
CA GLU A 455 13.02 -4.49 -6.71
C GLU A 455 11.57 -3.99 -6.62
N LEU A 456 11.24 -3.16 -5.63
CA LEU A 456 9.90 -2.58 -5.46
C LEU A 456 9.48 -1.67 -6.64
N LEU A 457 10.41 -1.14 -7.44
CA LEU A 457 10.08 -0.38 -8.67
C LEU A 457 9.35 -1.26 -9.71
N HIS A 458 9.57 -2.58 -9.68
CA HIS A 458 8.86 -3.55 -10.51
C HIS A 458 7.50 -4.00 -9.96
N SER A 459 7.11 -3.56 -8.75
CA SER A 459 5.87 -3.99 -8.13
C SER A 459 4.65 -3.70 -9.03
N LYS A 460 3.64 -4.58 -9.01
CA LYS A 460 2.38 -4.35 -9.73
C LYS A 460 1.46 -3.38 -8.97
N ASN A 461 1.65 -3.24 -7.66
CA ASN A 461 0.89 -2.31 -6.83
C ASN A 461 1.37 -0.86 -7.09
N GLU A 462 0.44 0.03 -7.41
CA GLU A 462 0.74 1.43 -7.73
C GLU A 462 1.31 2.20 -6.53
N GLU A 463 0.77 1.98 -5.33
CA GLU A 463 1.19 2.66 -4.11
C GLU A 463 2.61 2.27 -3.73
N VAL A 464 2.94 0.97 -3.82
CA VAL A 464 4.30 0.44 -3.59
C VAL A 464 5.29 1.10 -4.56
N ARG A 465 5.01 1.08 -5.87
CA ARG A 465 5.90 1.72 -6.86
C ARG A 465 6.07 3.20 -6.61
N ARG A 466 4.98 3.91 -6.29
CA ARG A 466 5.00 5.35 -6.02
C ARG A 466 5.91 5.67 -4.83
N ASN A 467 5.77 4.94 -3.73
CA ASN A 467 6.58 5.15 -2.53
C ASN A 467 8.04 4.73 -2.76
N ALA A 468 8.29 3.66 -3.52
CA ALA A 468 9.63 3.25 -3.92
C ALA A 468 10.33 4.33 -4.77
N CYS A 469 9.65 4.94 -5.75
CA CYS A 469 10.19 6.05 -6.53
C CYS A 469 10.54 7.25 -5.64
N TRP A 470 9.69 7.57 -4.67
CA TRP A 470 9.98 8.67 -3.74
C TRP A 470 11.19 8.36 -2.85
N ALA A 471 11.28 7.16 -2.30
CA ALA A 471 12.44 6.72 -1.53
C ALA A 471 13.72 6.74 -2.36
N VAL A 472 13.71 6.29 -3.62
CA VAL A 472 14.84 6.41 -4.56
C VAL A 472 15.23 7.86 -4.77
N THR A 473 14.27 8.78 -4.93
CA THR A 473 14.53 10.21 -5.07
C THR A 473 15.27 10.77 -3.85
N VAL A 474 14.83 10.41 -2.65
CA VAL A 474 15.48 10.84 -1.39
C VAL A 474 16.88 10.23 -1.28
N CYS A 475 17.01 8.92 -1.54
CA CYS A 475 18.28 8.19 -1.48
C CYS A 475 19.31 8.70 -2.50
N ALA A 476 18.89 9.07 -3.71
CA ALA A 476 19.76 9.62 -4.75
C ALA A 476 20.23 11.08 -4.48
N SER A 477 19.98 11.61 -3.30
CA SER A 477 20.43 12.96 -2.91
C SER A 477 21.91 13.02 -2.52
N ASP A 478 22.56 11.89 -2.26
CA ASP A 478 24.03 11.80 -2.18
C ASP A 478 24.58 10.89 -3.27
N GLU A 479 25.75 11.28 -3.79
CA GLU A 479 26.41 10.61 -4.91
C GLU A 479 26.72 9.11 -4.64
N PRO A 480 27.28 8.70 -3.48
CA PRO A 480 27.56 7.28 -3.23
C PRO A 480 26.31 6.39 -3.27
N THR A 481 25.19 6.87 -2.72
CA THR A 481 23.91 6.14 -2.77
C THR A 481 23.32 6.11 -4.17
N ALA A 482 23.40 7.23 -4.92
CA ALA A 482 22.93 7.30 -6.30
C ALA A 482 23.72 6.34 -7.23
N VAL A 483 25.05 6.28 -7.08
CA VAL A 483 25.91 5.36 -7.84
C VAL A 483 25.52 3.91 -7.57
N GLU A 484 25.30 3.55 -6.31
CA GLU A 484 24.90 2.19 -5.95
C GLU A 484 23.50 1.83 -6.48
N LEU A 485 22.53 2.75 -6.40
CA LEU A 485 21.20 2.57 -7.02
C LEU A 485 21.29 2.36 -8.54
N CYS A 486 22.14 3.11 -9.23
CA CYS A 486 22.41 2.93 -10.65
C CYS A 486 23.06 1.55 -10.92
N ARG A 487 24.02 1.12 -10.10
CA ARG A 487 24.66 -0.21 -10.20
C ARG A 487 23.65 -1.35 -10.04
N LEU A 488 22.64 -1.16 -9.20
CA LEU A 488 21.53 -2.10 -8.99
C LEU A 488 20.47 -2.05 -10.11
N GLY A 489 20.63 -1.19 -11.13
CA GLY A 489 19.73 -1.12 -12.28
C GLY A 489 18.53 -0.18 -12.13
N ALA A 490 18.48 0.64 -11.07
CA ALA A 490 17.35 1.55 -10.83
C ALA A 490 17.07 2.49 -12.01
N LEU A 491 18.12 2.93 -12.69
CA LEU A 491 18.03 3.86 -13.80
C LEU A 491 17.27 3.27 -15.00
N ASP A 492 17.63 2.06 -15.43
CA ASP A 492 16.98 1.38 -16.56
C ASP A 492 15.51 1.08 -16.26
N ILE A 493 15.22 0.66 -15.02
CA ILE A 493 13.85 0.38 -14.57
C ILE A 493 13.00 1.65 -14.58
N LEU A 494 13.55 2.78 -14.11
CA LEU A 494 12.85 4.06 -14.13
C LEU A 494 12.67 4.60 -15.55
N GLU A 495 13.63 4.40 -16.45
CA GLU A 495 13.45 4.69 -17.88
C GLU A 495 12.26 3.90 -18.45
N GLU A 496 12.19 2.59 -18.20
CA GLU A 496 11.09 1.73 -18.64
C GLU A 496 9.73 2.19 -18.07
N ILE A 497 9.68 2.51 -16.77
CA ILE A 497 8.48 3.02 -16.11
C ILE A 497 7.99 4.31 -16.77
N ASN A 498 8.90 5.23 -17.06
CA ASN A 498 8.56 6.53 -17.64
C ASN A 498 8.22 6.48 -19.15
N LEU A 499 8.52 5.38 -19.83
CA LEU A 499 8.02 5.09 -21.18
C LEU A 499 6.59 4.51 -21.17
N SER A 500 6.15 3.95 -20.04
CA SER A 500 4.83 3.34 -19.90
C SER A 500 3.74 4.37 -19.61
N ILE A 501 2.69 4.40 -20.44
CA ILE A 501 1.51 5.26 -20.24
C ILE A 501 0.81 4.96 -18.90
N LYS A 502 0.85 3.70 -18.43
CA LYS A 502 0.14 3.26 -17.21
C LYS A 502 0.97 3.38 -15.94
N ARG A 503 2.29 3.16 -16.00
CA ARG A 503 3.15 3.12 -14.80
C ARG A 503 3.76 4.47 -14.47
N LYS A 504 3.92 5.35 -15.46
CA LYS A 504 4.51 6.69 -15.31
C LYS A 504 3.72 7.56 -14.34
N ASN A 505 4.42 8.23 -13.44
CA ASN A 505 3.87 9.27 -12.57
C ASN A 505 4.94 10.31 -12.19
N LYS A 506 4.56 11.37 -11.48
CA LYS A 506 5.49 12.46 -11.09
C LYS A 506 6.65 11.98 -10.20
N PHE A 507 6.44 10.93 -9.41
CA PHE A 507 7.49 10.37 -8.55
C PHE A 507 8.50 9.57 -9.36
N SER A 508 8.07 8.81 -10.38
CA SER A 508 8.99 8.10 -11.27
C SER A 508 9.81 9.06 -12.12
N GLU A 509 9.22 10.18 -12.55
CA GLU A 509 9.95 11.25 -13.25
C GLU A 509 11.01 11.90 -12.33
N ALA A 510 10.61 12.26 -11.11
CA ALA A 510 11.52 12.86 -10.13
C ALA A 510 12.67 11.92 -9.75
N ALA A 511 12.39 10.62 -9.57
CA ALA A 511 13.41 9.62 -9.26
C ALA A 511 14.42 9.47 -10.40
N LEU A 512 13.93 9.41 -11.65
CA LEU A 512 14.78 9.33 -12.83
C LEU A 512 15.65 10.59 -12.97
N GLU A 513 15.06 11.77 -12.84
CA GLU A 513 15.80 13.04 -12.91
C GLU A 513 16.86 13.12 -11.81
N LYS A 514 16.53 12.70 -10.59
CA LYS A 514 17.45 12.79 -9.45
C LYS A 514 18.63 11.82 -9.56
N LEU A 515 18.43 10.62 -10.11
CA LEU A 515 19.55 9.73 -10.44
C LEU A 515 20.44 10.34 -11.52
N LEU A 516 19.84 10.92 -12.56
CA LEU A 516 20.57 11.58 -13.65
C LEU A 516 21.32 12.84 -13.20
N ASP A 517 20.90 13.53 -12.13
CA ASP A 517 21.64 14.65 -11.56
C ASP A 517 23.05 14.26 -11.09
N ASN A 518 23.28 12.98 -10.77
CA ASN A 518 24.59 12.43 -10.39
C ASN A 518 25.42 11.99 -11.61
N ASN A 519 24.89 12.06 -12.83
CA ASN A 519 25.61 11.81 -14.08
C ASN A 519 25.13 12.78 -15.17
N LEU A 520 25.66 14.00 -15.16
CA LEU A 520 25.21 15.07 -16.05
C LEU A 520 25.45 14.76 -17.54
N SER A 521 26.51 14.02 -17.89
CA SER A 521 26.77 13.57 -19.25
C SER A 521 25.61 12.72 -19.78
N GLN A 522 25.17 11.76 -18.97
CA GLN A 522 24.01 10.92 -19.29
C GLN A 522 22.72 11.73 -19.26
N LYS A 523 22.52 12.60 -18.26
CA LYS A 523 21.34 13.50 -18.18
C LYS A 523 21.17 14.31 -19.45
N TYR A 524 22.23 14.97 -19.90
CA TYR A 524 22.19 15.80 -21.09
C TYR A 524 22.02 15.00 -22.38
N SER A 525 22.60 13.80 -22.45
CA SER A 525 22.45 12.90 -23.59
C SER A 525 21.03 12.31 -23.70
N ARG A 526 20.34 12.09 -22.58
CA ARG A 526 18.96 11.56 -22.51
C ARG A 526 17.90 12.64 -22.66
N LEU A 527 17.98 13.68 -21.84
CA LEU A 527 16.94 14.70 -21.71
C LEU A 527 17.18 15.89 -22.64
N GLY A 528 18.41 16.09 -23.11
CA GLY A 528 18.78 17.26 -23.90
C GLY A 528 18.73 18.56 -23.10
N TYR A 529 18.67 18.50 -21.77
CA TYR A 529 18.51 19.66 -20.91
C TYR A 529 19.34 19.52 -19.63
N LEU A 530 20.08 20.58 -19.29
CA LEU A 530 20.69 20.80 -17.99
C LEU A 530 20.20 22.15 -17.46
N SER A 531 19.71 22.18 -16.23
CA SER A 531 19.25 23.42 -15.60
C SER A 531 20.43 24.27 -15.12
N SER A 532 20.14 25.47 -14.62
CA SER A 532 21.13 26.31 -13.96
C SER A 532 21.71 25.72 -12.67
N SER A 533 21.04 24.75 -12.03
CA SER A 533 21.56 24.06 -10.84
C SER A 533 22.44 22.87 -11.18
N ASN A 534 22.41 22.38 -12.43
CA ASN A 534 23.31 21.34 -12.88
C ASN A 534 24.64 21.98 -13.30
N ILE A 535 25.64 21.86 -12.44
CA ILE A 535 26.99 22.44 -12.61
C ILE A 535 27.89 21.41 -13.30
N ILE A 536 28.30 21.68 -14.54
CA ILE A 536 29.22 20.80 -15.27
C ILE A 536 30.59 20.82 -14.61
N THR A 537 31.10 19.69 -14.14
CA THR A 537 32.44 19.52 -13.57
C THR A 537 33.39 18.80 -14.54
N ASP A 538 34.66 18.69 -14.18
CA ASP A 538 35.65 17.95 -14.98
C ASP A 538 35.27 16.47 -15.03
N GLY A 539 35.42 15.84 -16.20
CA GLY A 539 34.93 14.49 -16.46
C GLY A 539 33.62 14.45 -17.26
N PHE A 540 32.95 15.59 -17.46
CA PHE A 540 31.75 15.67 -18.29
C PHE A 540 32.08 15.45 -19.77
N TYR A 541 31.19 14.76 -20.50
CA TYR A 541 31.27 14.62 -21.95
C TYR A 541 29.89 14.65 -22.61
N ASP A 542 29.86 15.17 -23.82
CA ASP A 542 28.68 15.17 -24.69
C ASP A 542 28.90 14.21 -25.87
N CYS A 543 28.29 13.03 -25.79
CA CYS A 543 28.23 12.04 -26.88
C CYS A 543 27.01 12.19 -27.80
N GLY A 544 26.10 13.12 -27.50
CA GLY A 544 24.91 13.42 -28.30
C GLY A 544 23.63 12.86 -27.75
N GLN A 545 22.54 13.06 -28.49
CA GLN A 545 21.24 12.58 -28.06
C GLN A 545 21.17 11.06 -28.24
N ILE A 546 20.97 10.36 -27.13
CA ILE A 546 20.83 8.90 -27.14
C ILE A 546 19.34 8.55 -27.13
N LYS A 547 18.95 7.62 -28.01
CA LYS A 547 17.57 7.12 -28.07
C LYS A 547 17.19 6.40 -26.77
N PRO A 548 15.92 6.47 -26.33
CA PRO A 548 15.45 5.69 -25.20
C PRO A 548 15.80 4.20 -25.37
N GLY A 549 16.31 3.56 -24.32
CA GLY A 549 16.71 2.15 -24.32
C GLY A 549 18.07 1.82 -24.95
N ALA A 550 18.79 2.77 -25.55
CA ALA A 550 20.17 2.54 -25.96
C ALA A 550 21.13 2.70 -24.77
N LYS A 551 22.16 1.84 -24.68
CA LYS A 551 23.16 1.87 -23.62
C LYS A 551 23.92 3.21 -23.64
N PHE A 552 24.04 3.84 -22.48
CA PHE A 552 24.97 4.96 -22.28
C PHE A 552 26.37 4.39 -22.08
N LEU A 553 27.30 4.78 -22.95
CA LEU A 553 28.67 4.27 -22.93
C LEU A 553 29.55 5.15 -22.06
N SER A 554 30.45 4.53 -21.30
CA SER A 554 31.45 5.26 -20.52
C SER A 554 32.46 5.95 -21.45
N LEU A 555 33.17 6.95 -20.92
CA LEU A 555 34.21 7.64 -21.67
C LEU A 555 35.33 6.69 -22.13
N GLU A 556 35.67 5.69 -21.31
CA GLU A 556 36.64 4.64 -21.64
C GLU A 556 36.12 3.75 -22.78
N GLU A 557 34.87 3.26 -22.70
CA GLU A 557 34.24 2.47 -23.77
C GLU A 557 34.17 3.25 -25.09
N LEU A 558 33.94 4.57 -25.01
CA LEU A 558 33.93 5.46 -26.17
C LEU A 558 35.33 5.70 -26.75
N SER A 559 36.36 5.75 -25.91
CA SER A 559 37.75 5.95 -26.34
C SER A 559 38.31 4.77 -27.16
N MET A 560 37.78 3.57 -26.92
CA MET A 560 38.18 2.33 -27.60
C MET A 560 37.51 2.14 -28.98
N GLN A 561 36.58 3.01 -29.35
CA GLN A 561 35.91 2.92 -30.66
C GLN A 561 36.86 3.38 -31.76
N GLU A 562 36.81 2.69 -32.91
CA GLU A 562 37.53 3.12 -34.12
C GLU A 562 37.09 4.55 -34.51
N LEU A 563 37.99 5.27 -35.20
CA LEU A 563 37.64 6.55 -35.80
C LEU A 563 36.47 6.33 -36.77
N THR A 564 35.36 7.02 -36.53
CA THR A 564 34.15 6.89 -37.35
C THR A 564 33.70 8.27 -37.82
N ASP A 565 32.96 8.34 -38.93
CA ASP A 565 32.30 9.58 -39.39
C ASP A 565 31.13 10.02 -38.46
N ARG A 566 31.07 9.50 -37.24
CA ARG A 566 30.03 9.85 -36.26
C ARG A 566 30.40 11.16 -35.58
N ARG A 567 29.42 11.79 -34.94
CA ARG A 567 29.62 13.03 -34.18
C ARG A 567 30.73 12.88 -33.15
N ALA A 568 31.69 13.80 -33.16
CA ALA A 568 32.72 13.95 -32.14
C ALA A 568 32.14 14.00 -30.72
N ILE A 569 32.84 13.36 -29.79
CA ILE A 569 32.48 13.33 -28.37
C ILE A 569 33.21 14.47 -27.69
N ILE A 570 32.47 15.46 -27.24
CA ILE A 570 33.07 16.67 -26.69
C ILE A 570 33.35 16.46 -25.21
N PHE A 571 34.62 16.54 -24.81
CA PHE A 571 35.06 16.25 -23.44
C PHE A 571 35.52 17.50 -22.70
N ILE A 572 35.15 17.58 -21.41
CA ILE A 572 35.41 18.69 -20.52
C ILE A 572 36.30 18.21 -19.37
N ASN A 573 37.55 18.66 -19.35
CA ASN A 573 38.48 18.30 -18.29
C ASN A 573 39.60 19.34 -18.15
N ALA A 574 39.43 20.31 -17.24
CA ALA A 574 40.45 21.31 -16.95
C ALA A 574 41.44 20.88 -15.85
N LYS A 575 41.33 19.64 -15.32
CA LYS A 575 42.25 19.13 -14.28
C LYS A 575 43.65 18.84 -14.86
N PRO A 576 44.74 19.21 -14.18
CA PRO A 576 46.11 18.83 -14.54
C PRO A 576 46.32 17.31 -14.50
N GLN A 577 47.22 16.79 -15.34
CA GLN A 577 47.44 15.35 -15.50
C GLN A 577 48.09 14.67 -14.28
N GLU A 578 48.79 15.43 -13.42
CA GLU A 578 49.45 14.91 -12.20
C GLU A 578 48.45 14.54 -11.09
N ASP A 579 47.32 15.24 -10.98
CA ASP A 579 46.28 14.97 -9.97
C ASP A 579 45.46 13.70 -10.29
N LEU A 580 45.35 13.35 -11.59
CA LEU A 580 44.59 12.19 -12.07
C LEU A 580 45.24 10.83 -11.77
N ALA A 581 46.57 10.80 -11.59
CA ALA A 581 47.33 9.59 -11.24
C ALA A 581 47.22 9.23 -9.75
N VAL A 582 46.93 10.21 -8.88
CA VAL A 582 46.89 10.04 -7.41
C VAL A 582 45.51 9.56 -6.93
N GLU A 583 44.41 10.04 -7.51
CA GLU A 583 43.04 9.57 -7.17
C GLU A 583 42.81 8.10 -7.58
N LYS A 584 43.24 7.69 -8.79
CA LYS A 584 43.09 6.29 -9.25
C LYS A 584 43.92 5.26 -8.47
N ALA A 585 44.98 5.70 -7.77
CA ALA A 585 45.76 4.83 -6.86
C ALA A 585 45.04 4.58 -5.52
N GLN A 586 44.03 5.38 -5.17
CA GLN A 586 43.23 5.24 -3.94
C GLN A 586 41.92 4.47 -4.17
N ASP A 587 41.41 4.41 -5.40
CA ASP A 587 40.20 3.66 -5.79
C ASP A 587 40.42 2.17 -6.11
N SER A 588 41.65 1.67 -6.05
CA SER A 588 41.91 0.24 -6.20
C SER A 588 41.48 -0.54 -4.94
N PRO A 589 40.67 -1.61 -5.05
CA PRO A 589 40.28 -2.41 -3.89
C PRO A 589 41.52 -3.07 -3.27
N PRO A 590 41.58 -3.24 -1.93
CA PRO A 590 42.67 -3.99 -1.32
C PRO A 590 42.63 -5.43 -1.85
N PRO A 591 43.80 -6.06 -2.10
CA PRO A 591 43.84 -7.39 -2.66
C PRO A 591 43.15 -8.37 -1.70
N ILE A 592 42.11 -9.03 -2.20
CA ILE A 592 41.36 -10.07 -1.50
C ILE A 592 42.35 -11.20 -1.17
N SER A 593 42.70 -11.31 0.11
CA SER A 593 43.33 -12.51 0.65
C SER A 593 42.38 -13.70 0.45
N LYS A 594 42.75 -14.59 -0.48
CA LYS A 594 42.07 -15.89 -0.63
C LYS A 594 42.34 -16.72 0.63
N ILE A 595 41.43 -16.67 1.59
CA ILE A 595 41.31 -17.71 2.62
C ILE A 595 40.62 -18.90 1.94
N GLY A 596 41.45 -19.75 1.34
CA GLY A 596 41.07 -21.06 0.83
C GLY A 596 41.09 -22.10 1.95
N SER A 597 39.96 -22.79 2.08
CA SER A 597 39.65 -23.88 3.00
C SER A 597 40.75 -24.94 3.07
N LYS A 598 41.06 -25.37 4.31
CA LYS A 598 41.89 -26.52 4.63
C LYS A 598 41.19 -27.82 4.21
N GLU A 599 41.70 -28.48 3.17
CA GLU A 599 41.58 -29.94 3.03
C GLU A 599 42.96 -30.58 3.07
N LYS A 600 43.10 -31.55 3.98
CA LYS A 600 44.32 -32.29 4.26
C LYS A 600 44.45 -33.46 3.28
N ALA A 601 45.53 -33.49 2.49
CA ALA A 601 46.06 -34.74 1.93
C ALA A 601 47.60 -34.74 1.99
N ARG A 602 48.13 -35.92 2.34
CA ARG A 602 49.50 -36.20 2.79
C ARG A 602 50.49 -36.44 1.64
N LYS A 603 51.73 -36.00 1.89
CA LYS A 603 53.06 -36.60 1.58
C LYS A 603 53.50 -36.78 0.12
N GLY A 604 54.63 -36.12 -0.21
CA GLY A 604 55.62 -36.55 -1.19
C GLY A 604 56.91 -35.73 -1.05
N LYS A 605 58.05 -36.39 -0.79
CA LYS A 605 59.40 -35.85 -0.57
C LYS A 605 60.17 -35.69 -1.88
N GLY A 606 61.13 -34.75 -1.92
CA GLY A 606 62.29 -34.76 -2.85
C GLY A 606 62.57 -33.35 -3.39
N LYS A 607 63.49 -32.58 -2.82
CA LYS A 607 64.95 -32.53 -3.04
C LYS A 607 65.34 -31.30 -3.88
N THR A 608 66.15 -30.48 -3.23
CA THR A 608 67.03 -29.39 -3.66
C THR A 608 67.76 -29.63 -4.98
N GLU A 609 67.98 -28.55 -5.75
CA GLU A 609 69.31 -28.14 -6.21
C GLU A 609 69.28 -26.71 -6.79
N GLU A 610 69.97 -25.80 -6.10
CA GLU A 610 70.58 -24.58 -6.64
C GLU A 610 71.70 -24.98 -7.61
N GLU A 611 71.80 -24.34 -8.78
CA GLU A 611 73.03 -23.66 -9.23
C GLU A 611 72.90 -23.03 -10.64
N LYS A 612 73.59 -21.88 -10.77
CA LYS A 612 74.24 -21.33 -11.98
C LYS A 612 73.45 -20.47 -12.95
N ALA A 613 73.37 -19.21 -12.51
CA ALA A 613 73.81 -18.01 -13.19
C ALA A 613 74.72 -18.14 -14.45
N LYS A 614 74.39 -17.28 -15.42
CA LYS A 614 75.25 -16.57 -16.40
C LYS A 614 75.78 -17.35 -17.62
N GLU A 615 75.14 -17.11 -18.77
CA GLU A 615 75.72 -16.42 -19.95
C GLU A 615 74.92 -16.82 -21.20
N VAL A 616 73.99 -15.97 -21.65
CA VAL A 616 73.90 -15.49 -23.04
C VAL A 616 73.22 -14.12 -22.98
N THR A 617 74.04 -13.09 -22.96
CA THR A 617 73.67 -11.76 -23.44
C THR A 617 73.42 -11.81 -24.94
N ASP A 618 72.49 -10.96 -25.37
CA ASP A 618 72.05 -10.67 -26.73
C ASP A 618 70.98 -11.59 -27.32
N ILE A 619 69.96 -10.89 -27.86
CA ILE A 619 68.75 -11.36 -28.53
C ILE A 619 67.59 -11.66 -27.57
N THR A 620 66.93 -10.59 -27.11
CA THR A 620 65.49 -10.30 -27.36
C THR A 620 65.09 -9.08 -26.51
N SER A 621 65.59 -7.90 -26.87
CA SER A 621 65.05 -6.61 -26.42
C SER A 621 63.95 -6.10 -27.37
N GLN A 622 63.18 -7.02 -27.96
CA GLN A 622 62.06 -6.69 -28.84
C GLN A 622 60.75 -7.42 -28.47
N ASP A 623 60.79 -8.46 -27.62
CA ASP A 623 59.58 -9.23 -27.25
C ASP A 623 59.07 -8.94 -25.82
N GLN A 624 59.73 -8.04 -25.08
CA GLN A 624 59.30 -7.59 -23.74
C GLN A 624 58.68 -6.19 -23.73
N GLU A 625 58.72 -5.47 -24.85
CA GLU A 625 57.92 -4.25 -25.05
C GLU A 625 56.50 -4.57 -25.57
N GLU A 626 56.27 -5.74 -26.19
CA GLU A 626 54.95 -6.12 -26.71
C GLU A 626 54.00 -6.74 -25.67
N ILE A 627 54.49 -7.23 -24.52
CA ILE A 627 53.63 -7.87 -23.48
C ILE A 627 53.19 -6.87 -22.38
N ASN A 628 53.72 -5.64 -22.38
CA ASN A 628 53.29 -4.57 -21.47
C ASN A 628 52.34 -3.54 -22.11
N LEU A 629 51.89 -3.76 -23.36
CA LEU A 629 51.04 -2.82 -24.09
C LEU A 629 49.52 -3.09 -23.96
N GLU A 630 49.11 -4.17 -23.27
CA GLU A 630 47.68 -4.53 -23.14
C GLU A 630 46.99 -4.02 -21.85
N ASN A 631 47.73 -3.37 -20.94
CA ASN A 631 47.14 -2.74 -19.73
C ASN A 631 47.60 -1.28 -19.56
N SER A 632 47.70 -0.52 -20.65
CA SER A 632 47.74 0.94 -20.50
C SER A 632 46.34 1.42 -20.10
N LEU A 633 46.12 1.65 -18.80
CA LEU A 633 44.93 2.33 -18.32
C LEU A 633 44.77 3.64 -19.08
N TRP A 634 43.68 3.77 -19.85
CA TRP A 634 43.39 5.01 -20.55
C TRP A 634 43.15 6.13 -19.53
N LEU A 635 43.93 7.21 -19.68
CA LEU A 635 43.80 8.41 -18.86
C LEU A 635 43.09 9.49 -19.69
N PRO A 636 42.00 10.08 -19.19
CA PRO A 636 41.30 11.13 -19.91
C PRO A 636 42.24 12.33 -20.17
N PRO A 637 42.24 12.89 -21.38
CA PRO A 637 43.16 13.98 -21.73
C PRO A 637 42.83 15.25 -20.92
N SER A 638 43.87 15.93 -20.44
CA SER A 638 43.76 17.24 -19.82
C SER A 638 43.63 18.33 -20.88
N ASP A 639 42.76 19.32 -20.64
CA ASP A 639 42.52 20.45 -21.52
C ASP A 639 43.07 21.75 -20.92
N ILE A 640 44.38 21.97 -21.15
CA ILE A 640 45.10 23.17 -20.69
C ILE A 640 44.50 24.44 -21.31
N ILE A 641 43.99 24.37 -22.54
CA ILE A 641 43.40 25.53 -23.22
C ILE A 641 42.09 25.93 -22.54
N LEU A 642 41.25 24.95 -22.17
CA LEU A 642 40.05 25.21 -21.37
C LEU A 642 40.41 25.84 -20.01
N MET A 643 41.47 25.37 -19.36
CA MET A 643 41.95 25.95 -18.10
C MET A 643 42.33 27.42 -18.27
N ASP A 644 43.04 27.77 -19.33
CA ASP A 644 43.36 29.17 -19.68
C ASP A 644 42.10 30.00 -19.94
N TYR A 645 41.12 29.45 -20.66
CA TYR A 645 39.84 30.14 -20.89
C TYR A 645 39.09 30.44 -19.61
N ILE A 646 39.03 29.48 -18.67
CA ILE A 646 38.41 29.65 -17.35
C ILE A 646 39.15 30.74 -16.56
N ASN A 647 40.48 30.73 -16.56
CA ASN A 647 41.30 31.73 -15.86
C ASN A 647 41.11 33.14 -16.44
N ASP A 648 41.09 33.28 -17.76
CA ASP A 648 40.87 34.54 -18.44
C ASP A 648 39.48 35.11 -18.15
N ALA A 649 38.44 34.28 -18.30
CA ALA A 649 37.05 34.66 -17.99
C ALA A 649 36.89 35.06 -16.51
N SER A 650 37.55 34.34 -15.59
CA SER A 650 37.52 34.67 -14.15
C SER A 650 38.16 36.03 -13.85
N LYS A 651 39.19 36.44 -14.61
CA LYS A 651 39.85 37.74 -14.42
C LYS A 651 39.10 38.89 -15.09
N THR A 652 38.43 38.63 -16.21
CA THR A 652 37.87 39.69 -17.08
C THR A 652 36.36 39.86 -16.95
N ILE A 653 35.62 38.78 -16.68
CA ILE A 653 34.15 38.75 -16.71
C ILE A 653 33.58 38.74 -15.29
N LEU A 654 34.13 37.91 -14.40
CA LEU A 654 33.66 37.82 -13.01
C LEU A 654 33.58 39.19 -12.30
N PRO A 655 34.52 40.15 -12.48
CA PRO A 655 34.47 41.46 -11.81
C PRO A 655 33.39 42.43 -12.34
N LEU A 656 32.66 42.09 -13.41
CA LEU A 656 31.62 42.97 -13.98
C LEU A 656 30.45 43.16 -13.00
N THR A 657 29.79 44.32 -13.10
CA THR A 657 28.89 44.81 -12.04
C THR A 657 27.52 44.15 -12.05
N THR A 658 27.03 43.71 -13.22
CA THR A 658 25.72 43.06 -13.34
C THR A 658 25.82 41.70 -14.01
N THR A 659 24.93 40.77 -13.63
CA THR A 659 24.83 39.46 -14.30
C THR A 659 24.52 39.59 -15.79
N ARG A 660 23.81 40.66 -16.20
CA ARG A 660 23.56 40.95 -17.61
C ARG A 660 24.86 41.26 -18.35
N GLU A 661 25.70 42.14 -17.81
CA GLU A 661 27.03 42.43 -18.36
C GLU A 661 27.91 41.18 -18.43
N GLN A 662 27.92 40.38 -17.36
CA GLN A 662 28.66 39.12 -17.29
C GLN A 662 28.24 38.14 -18.40
N VAL A 663 26.93 37.95 -18.62
CA VAL A 663 26.40 37.07 -19.67
C VAL A 663 26.78 37.58 -21.06
N VAL A 664 26.63 38.88 -21.32
CA VAL A 664 26.96 39.48 -22.62
C VAL A 664 28.45 39.35 -22.92
N ALA A 665 29.31 39.66 -21.96
CA ALA A 665 30.75 39.54 -22.09
C ALA A 665 31.18 38.08 -22.29
N LEU A 666 30.57 37.13 -21.57
CA LEU A 666 30.86 35.70 -21.74
C LEU A 666 30.44 35.20 -23.13
N ALA A 667 29.31 35.64 -23.64
CA ALA A 667 28.86 35.26 -24.98
C ALA A 667 29.82 35.74 -26.07
N GLN A 668 30.32 36.97 -25.96
CA GLN A 668 31.34 37.52 -26.86
C GLN A 668 32.66 36.76 -26.72
N PHE A 669 33.11 36.52 -25.49
CA PHE A 669 34.32 35.75 -25.20
C PHE A 669 34.28 34.35 -25.85
N VAL A 670 33.18 33.61 -25.67
CA VAL A 670 33.00 32.27 -26.25
C VAL A 670 32.99 32.33 -27.78
N ALA A 671 32.28 33.30 -28.37
CA ALA A 671 32.23 33.46 -29.82
C ALA A 671 33.63 33.76 -30.39
N ASP A 672 34.40 34.65 -29.78
CA ASP A 672 35.75 35.02 -30.23
C ASP A 672 36.72 33.84 -30.18
N ARG A 673 36.63 32.97 -29.15
CA ARG A 673 37.45 31.75 -29.06
C ARG A 673 37.03 30.66 -30.07
N MET A 674 35.82 30.72 -30.61
CA MET A 674 35.23 29.72 -31.50
C MET A 674 34.90 30.21 -32.92
N GLY A 675 35.62 31.23 -33.41
CA GLY A 675 35.55 31.68 -34.81
C GLY A 675 34.76 32.97 -35.06
N GLY A 676 34.40 33.70 -34.00
CA GLY A 676 33.75 35.01 -34.07
C GLY A 676 32.27 34.97 -34.44
N SER A 677 31.68 36.13 -34.68
CA SER A 677 30.30 36.26 -35.18
C SER A 677 30.18 35.76 -36.62
N ILE A 678 29.04 35.14 -36.95
CA ILE A 678 28.75 34.56 -38.27
C ILE A 678 27.49 35.23 -38.83
N GLU A 679 27.58 35.76 -40.04
CA GLU A 679 26.39 36.27 -40.75
C GLU A 679 25.43 35.10 -41.07
N ARG A 680 24.12 35.32 -40.89
CA ARG A 680 23.09 34.26 -41.06
C ARG A 680 23.18 33.55 -42.41
N ASP A 681 23.47 34.29 -43.47
CA ASP A 681 23.51 33.76 -44.83
C ASP A 681 24.80 32.97 -45.14
N LYS A 682 25.86 33.14 -44.33
CA LYS A 682 27.17 32.50 -44.51
C LYS A 682 27.38 31.27 -43.62
N LEU A 683 26.34 30.79 -42.94
CA LEU A 683 26.45 29.65 -42.03
C LEU A 683 26.94 28.38 -42.74
N HIS A 684 26.59 28.20 -44.03
CA HIS A 684 27.01 27.07 -44.85
C HIS A 684 28.49 27.12 -45.25
N ASP A 685 29.10 28.31 -45.26
CA ASP A 685 30.53 28.50 -45.56
C ASP A 685 31.42 28.30 -44.31
N PHE A 686 30.80 28.17 -43.13
CA PHE A 686 31.53 27.99 -41.87
C PHE A 686 31.94 26.51 -41.71
N SER A 687 33.08 26.13 -42.28
CA SER A 687 33.62 24.76 -42.30
C SER A 687 34.08 24.25 -40.92
N TRP A 688 33.15 24.10 -39.97
CA TRP A 688 33.43 23.56 -38.65
C TRP A 688 33.64 22.04 -38.69
N GLU A 689 32.96 21.29 -39.58
CA GLU A 689 33.13 19.83 -39.66
C GLU A 689 34.57 19.43 -40.02
N LEU A 690 35.19 20.16 -40.97
CA LEU A 690 36.59 19.94 -41.36
C LEU A 690 37.53 20.18 -40.18
N HIS A 691 37.33 21.26 -39.44
CA HIS A 691 38.14 21.61 -38.26
C HIS A 691 38.04 20.52 -37.16
N ILE A 692 36.85 19.95 -36.94
CA ILE A 692 36.68 18.85 -35.99
C ILE A 692 37.39 17.59 -36.47
N SER A 693 37.24 17.25 -37.76
CA SER A 693 37.89 16.07 -38.36
C SER A 693 39.43 16.16 -38.30
N GLU A 694 39.99 17.37 -38.48
CA GLU A 694 41.41 17.63 -38.33
C GLU A 694 41.89 17.35 -36.89
N ILE A 695 41.11 17.72 -35.87
CA ILE A 695 41.43 17.44 -34.48
C ILE A 695 41.34 15.94 -34.17
N GLU A 696 40.28 15.27 -34.62
CA GLU A 696 40.11 13.82 -34.42
C GLU A 696 41.26 13.02 -35.06
N PHE A 697 41.69 13.45 -36.26
CA PHE A 697 42.86 12.88 -36.94
C PHE A 697 44.16 13.14 -36.18
N GLU A 698 44.37 14.35 -35.65
CA GLU A 698 45.54 14.70 -34.83
C GLU A 698 45.60 13.87 -33.53
N LEU A 699 44.46 13.73 -32.85
CA LEU A 699 44.34 13.03 -31.57
C LEU A 699 44.25 11.50 -31.71
N LYS A 700 43.97 11.00 -32.92
CA LYS A 700 43.70 9.58 -33.21
C LYS A 700 42.56 9.01 -32.37
N CYS A 701 41.57 9.82 -31.99
CA CYS A 701 40.40 9.39 -31.24
C CYS A 701 39.19 10.31 -31.52
N ASN A 702 37.98 9.81 -31.27
CA ASN A 702 36.73 10.56 -31.43
C ASN A 702 36.43 11.50 -30.24
N ILE A 703 37.33 11.58 -29.24
CA ILE A 703 37.16 12.39 -28.03
C ILE A 703 37.89 13.71 -28.23
N VAL A 704 37.13 14.79 -28.34
CA VAL A 704 37.64 16.13 -28.64
C VAL A 704 37.54 17.02 -27.41
N PRO A 705 38.67 17.46 -26.83
CA PRO A 705 38.66 18.47 -25.77
C PRO A 705 38.08 19.80 -26.28
N ILE A 706 37.15 20.38 -25.53
CA ILE A 706 36.42 21.60 -25.93
C ILE A 706 37.36 22.77 -26.28
N GLY A 707 38.50 22.91 -25.58
CA GLY A 707 39.45 23.99 -25.77
C GLY A 707 40.22 23.92 -27.09
N LYS A 708 40.32 22.73 -27.72
CA LYS A 708 40.91 22.59 -29.06
C LYS A 708 40.01 23.09 -30.19
N ILE A 709 38.71 23.31 -29.93
CA ILE A 709 37.74 23.69 -30.95
C ILE A 709 37.79 25.20 -31.19
N LYS A 710 38.48 25.61 -32.26
CA LYS A 710 38.63 27.03 -32.67
C LYS A 710 37.53 27.52 -33.61
N LYS A 711 36.78 26.61 -34.24
CA LYS A 711 35.62 26.91 -35.09
C LYS A 711 34.44 26.05 -34.63
N GLY A 712 33.55 26.63 -33.83
CA GLY A 712 32.44 25.92 -33.21
C GLY A 712 31.07 26.35 -33.75
N THR A 713 30.20 25.38 -34.02
CA THR A 713 28.76 25.61 -34.25
C THR A 713 27.96 25.79 -32.93
N PHE A 714 26.64 25.91 -33.04
CA PHE A 714 25.70 26.18 -31.93
C PHE A 714 25.97 25.36 -30.66
N TYR A 715 26.09 24.03 -30.78
CA TYR A 715 26.26 23.18 -29.60
C TYR A 715 27.63 23.26 -28.95
N HIS A 716 28.70 23.45 -29.72
CA HIS A 716 30.04 23.64 -29.16
C HIS A 716 30.10 24.93 -28.34
N ARG A 717 29.58 26.03 -28.92
CA ARG A 717 29.55 27.34 -28.25
C ARG A 717 28.65 27.31 -27.01
N ALA A 718 27.47 26.71 -27.10
CA ALA A 718 26.56 26.62 -25.97
C ALA A 718 27.14 25.78 -24.81
N LEU A 719 27.85 24.69 -25.15
CA LEU A 719 28.53 23.87 -24.15
C LEU A 719 29.70 24.62 -23.50
N LEU A 720 30.57 25.28 -24.27
CA LEU A 720 31.67 26.08 -23.73
C LEU A 720 31.15 27.23 -22.85
N PHE A 721 30.08 27.91 -23.29
CA PHE A 721 29.41 28.94 -22.50
C PHE A 721 28.93 28.39 -21.15
N LYS A 722 28.23 27.24 -21.16
CA LYS A 722 27.76 26.59 -19.92
C LYS A 722 28.92 26.24 -18.99
N VAL A 723 29.97 25.63 -19.52
CA VAL A 723 31.15 25.21 -18.73
C VAL A 723 31.85 26.39 -18.05
N ILE A 724 32.12 27.46 -18.80
CA ILE A 724 32.76 28.66 -18.22
C ILE A 724 31.81 29.34 -17.25
N ALA A 725 30.53 29.49 -17.61
CA ALA A 725 29.51 30.07 -16.74
C ALA A 725 29.42 29.36 -15.38
N ASP A 726 29.42 28.02 -15.39
CA ASP A 726 29.41 27.19 -14.18
C ASP A 726 30.67 27.39 -13.32
N ARG A 727 31.84 27.60 -13.94
CA ARG A 727 33.12 27.83 -13.24
C ARG A 727 33.21 29.22 -12.62
N ILE A 728 32.56 30.23 -13.21
CA ILE A 728 32.57 31.62 -12.71
C ILE A 728 31.26 32.02 -12.01
N GLY A 729 30.34 31.07 -11.77
CA GLY A 729 29.13 31.30 -10.97
C GLY A 729 27.98 32.01 -11.69
N ILE A 730 27.94 31.99 -13.02
CA ILE A 730 26.81 32.52 -13.81
C ILE A 730 25.78 31.42 -14.04
N GLY A 731 24.58 31.57 -13.46
CA GLY A 731 23.49 30.62 -13.62
C GLY A 731 22.91 30.61 -15.04
N CYS A 732 23.13 29.53 -15.79
CA CYS A 732 22.52 29.31 -17.11
C CYS A 732 22.11 27.85 -17.32
N SER A 733 21.07 27.64 -18.13
CA SER A 733 20.69 26.30 -18.61
C SER A 733 21.43 25.96 -19.89
N LEU A 734 21.53 24.68 -20.22
CA LEU A 734 22.00 24.19 -21.52
C LEU A 734 20.89 23.36 -22.15
N VAL A 735 20.41 23.81 -23.31
CA VAL A 735 19.25 23.23 -24.01
C VAL A 735 19.67 22.71 -25.37
N ARG A 736 19.38 21.44 -25.65
CA ARG A 736 19.60 20.79 -26.93
C ARG A 736 18.36 20.95 -27.82
N GLY A 737 18.59 21.42 -29.03
CA GLY A 737 17.61 21.48 -30.11
C GLY A 737 17.74 20.32 -31.09
N LYS A 738 17.10 20.48 -32.25
CA LYS A 738 17.23 19.53 -33.38
C LYS A 738 18.42 19.94 -34.27
N TYR A 739 18.88 19.02 -35.12
CA TYR A 739 19.88 19.30 -36.18
C TYR A 739 21.14 20.02 -35.66
N ASN A 740 21.79 19.46 -34.62
CA ASN A 740 23.01 20.03 -34.02
C ASN A 740 22.83 21.46 -33.45
N ARG A 741 21.61 21.85 -33.07
CA ARG A 741 21.37 23.10 -32.32
C ARG A 741 21.52 22.85 -30.82
N ALA A 742 22.13 23.79 -30.12
CA ALA A 742 21.96 23.96 -28.68
C ALA A 742 22.09 25.44 -28.33
N TRP A 743 21.57 25.84 -27.18
CA TRP A 743 21.62 27.22 -26.70
C TRP A 743 21.60 27.27 -25.18
N ASN A 744 21.94 28.45 -24.65
CA ASN A 744 21.86 28.71 -23.22
C ASN A 744 20.69 29.62 -22.91
N GLU A 745 20.01 29.34 -21.80
CA GLU A 745 18.93 30.15 -21.27
C GLU A 745 19.35 30.73 -19.92
N VAL A 746 19.22 32.04 -19.76
CA VAL A 746 19.57 32.77 -18.53
C VAL A 746 18.35 33.49 -17.97
N LYS A 747 18.27 33.59 -16.65
CA LYS A 747 17.24 34.35 -15.95
C LYS A 747 17.81 35.69 -15.52
N LEU A 748 17.27 36.78 -16.05
CA LEU A 748 17.74 38.14 -15.78
C LEU A 748 16.57 39.01 -15.33
N VAL A 749 16.82 39.92 -14.40
CA VAL A 749 15.88 40.98 -14.04
C VAL A 749 16.02 42.11 -15.06
N ASP A 750 14.90 42.70 -15.49
CA ASP A 750 14.90 43.85 -16.39
C ASP A 750 15.18 45.14 -15.61
N ASP A 751 15.87 46.08 -16.23
CA ASP A 751 16.15 47.38 -15.63
C ASP A 751 14.84 48.15 -15.40
N PHE A 752 14.79 48.93 -14.31
CA PHE A 752 13.62 49.70 -13.90
C PHE A 752 13.05 50.56 -15.03
N PRO A 753 11.72 50.62 -15.22
CA PRO A 753 11.12 51.74 -15.93
C PRO A 753 11.52 53.02 -15.22
N LYS A 754 12.11 53.99 -15.93
CA LYS A 754 12.51 55.29 -15.38
C LYS A 754 11.35 55.90 -14.57
N GLY A 755 11.42 55.86 -13.23
CA GLY A 755 10.51 56.60 -12.35
C GLY A 755 9.90 55.91 -11.13
N ILE A 756 10.07 54.59 -10.91
CA ILE A 756 9.51 53.92 -9.71
C ILE A 756 10.57 53.05 -9.03
N ALA A 757 11.15 53.55 -7.94
CA ALA A 757 12.08 52.78 -7.10
C ALA A 757 11.28 51.86 -6.15
N GLY A 758 11.64 50.57 -6.10
CA GLY A 758 11.15 49.63 -5.07
C GLY A 758 10.28 48.45 -5.54
N LEU A 759 9.98 48.31 -6.83
CA LEU A 759 9.27 47.14 -7.38
C LEU A 759 10.28 46.15 -8.01
N LEU A 760 10.50 45.00 -7.38
CA LEU A 760 11.22 43.88 -7.98
C LEU A 760 10.32 43.24 -9.05
N LEU A 761 10.64 43.47 -10.33
CA LEU A 761 10.01 42.74 -11.43
C LEU A 761 10.47 41.27 -11.40
N PRO A 762 9.59 40.31 -11.74
CA PRO A 762 9.99 38.91 -11.81
C PRO A 762 11.08 38.72 -12.88
N PRO A 763 12.09 37.88 -12.63
CA PRO A 763 13.14 37.60 -13.60
C PRO A 763 12.54 36.97 -14.86
N GLN A 764 13.04 37.40 -16.02
CA GLN A 764 12.64 36.88 -17.32
C GLN A 764 13.70 35.97 -17.91
N GLU A 765 13.27 35.01 -18.72
CA GLU A 765 14.14 34.07 -19.41
C GLU A 765 14.58 34.63 -20.78
N TYR A 766 15.88 34.53 -21.04
CA TYR A 766 16.52 34.99 -22.27
C TYR A 766 17.39 33.88 -22.86
N ILE A 767 17.32 33.71 -24.18
CA ILE A 767 18.28 32.91 -24.95
C ILE A 767 19.48 33.78 -25.25
N VAL A 768 20.68 33.25 -25.01
CA VAL A 768 21.94 33.90 -25.35
C VAL A 768 22.27 33.59 -26.80
N ASP A 769 22.30 34.60 -27.67
CA ASP A 769 22.83 34.44 -29.04
C ASP A 769 24.35 34.30 -28.95
N LEU A 770 24.88 33.19 -29.48
CA LEU A 770 26.30 32.87 -29.53
C LEU A 770 26.83 32.79 -30.96
N MET A 771 25.99 33.02 -31.96
CA MET A 771 26.29 32.72 -33.37
C MET A 771 26.19 33.94 -34.27
N PHE A 772 25.08 34.67 -34.24
CA PHE A 772 24.80 35.75 -35.19
C PHE A 772 25.10 37.14 -34.61
N GLU A 773 24.68 37.37 -33.37
CA GLU A 773 24.95 38.60 -32.63
C GLU A 773 25.43 38.21 -31.22
N PRO A 774 26.69 37.76 -31.04
CA PRO A 774 27.19 37.27 -29.76
C PRO A 774 26.92 38.25 -28.61
N GLY A 775 26.16 37.78 -27.61
CA GLY A 775 25.73 38.57 -26.44
C GLY A 775 24.37 39.24 -26.59
N PHE A 776 23.72 39.15 -27.75
CA PHE A 776 22.32 39.59 -27.88
C PHE A 776 21.39 38.67 -27.08
N LEU A 777 20.59 39.25 -26.21
CA LEU A 777 19.68 38.53 -25.31
C LEU A 777 18.29 38.47 -25.92
N ILE A 778 17.91 37.30 -26.42
CA ILE A 778 16.64 37.08 -27.10
C ILE A 778 15.60 36.64 -26.08
N ARG A 779 14.57 37.45 -25.86
CA ARG A 779 13.48 37.13 -24.92
C ARG A 779 12.80 35.79 -25.30
N GLN A 780 12.71 34.87 -24.34
CA GLN A 780 12.01 33.59 -24.51
C GLN A 780 10.56 33.85 -24.96
N GLY A 781 10.06 33.06 -25.93
CA GLY A 781 8.70 33.21 -26.48
C GLY A 781 8.54 34.31 -27.55
N SER A 782 9.60 35.02 -27.91
CA SER A 782 9.58 35.94 -29.07
C SER A 782 9.73 35.20 -30.40
N ALA A 783 9.25 35.80 -31.50
CA ALA A 783 9.46 35.24 -32.85
C ALA A 783 10.95 35.05 -33.20
N LYS A 784 11.82 35.92 -32.67
CA LYS A 784 13.28 35.79 -32.81
C LYS A 784 13.82 34.55 -32.09
N ALA A 785 13.28 34.21 -30.91
CA ALA A 785 13.66 33.01 -30.17
C ALA A 785 13.26 31.74 -30.94
N ASP A 786 12.05 31.69 -31.49
CA ASP A 786 11.61 30.56 -32.31
C ASP A 786 12.46 30.39 -33.57
N GLN A 787 12.84 31.50 -34.20
CA GLN A 787 13.74 31.48 -35.34
C GLN A 787 15.11 30.92 -34.96
N TYR A 788 15.70 31.39 -33.85
CA TYR A 788 17.00 30.91 -33.37
C TYR A 788 17.00 29.40 -33.07
N LYS A 789 15.85 28.86 -32.61
CA LYS A 789 15.66 27.44 -32.31
C LYS A 789 15.49 26.54 -33.55
N ARG A 790 15.12 27.07 -34.72
CA ARG A 790 14.61 26.28 -35.87
C ARG A 790 15.37 26.43 -37.19
N ILE A 791 16.29 27.39 -37.33
CA ILE A 791 16.98 27.66 -38.61
C ILE A 791 17.78 26.46 -39.09
#